data_AF-A0A8H7F8H7-F1
#
_entry.id   AF-A0A8H7F8H7-F1
#
_cell.length_a   1.000
_cell.length_b   1.000
_cell.length_c   1.000
_cell.angle_alpha   90.00
_cell.angle_beta   90.00
_cell.angle_gamma   90.00
#
_symmetry.space_group_name_H-M   'P 1'
#
loop_
_entity.id
_entity.type
_entity.pdbx_description
1 polymer ?
#
loop_
_entity_poly.entity_id
_entity_poly.type
_entity_poly.pdbx_seq_one_letter_code
_entity_poly.pdbx_strand_id
1 'polypeptide(L)'
;MLMPIRRLLTFLPIFLLLIVTLFYVFQNQYQLRNAISYASRPLWDHSEAPQNVLPHFYSEGIEMDAHTCILHGWTKRADEPNVKVLDAVLMSTELDLLEIRLNELDSVVDYFLIVESNATFTGLPKDTYFRNNRSRFAKFEDKIVYQFFPGYSLAKGESAWDVEARTRGAMSSLISQKMLQFPSSTKSLVIMSDMDEIPSRHTVELLKTCDFGEAIHLQLRNFLYSFEWFLGFGSWRASARIWDDKSYYRHSKSTDRILADAGWHCSYCFRTIPEYIVKMKGFSHADRIGGRINLLDPGYIQATICKGRDIFNMLPEAYSYVDLFSQLNLEPLKTAVGLPRYLLENSENFRFLLPGELTSRSPVGSRISIMADLKAYLAEKYMSGPKADAILSRTAPKKKKKRKADGTAPTSNVSFIKDDDNGWDMDQNKEEDDEFADAVVASDRSFKKRKVAASDASNWVTVQEGENKPEEEEVTPADEQPLVVETEESSRGGGLMTASKLRKMMPSSRLSKQETATAEEIAQAQETVYRDSSGKRRDAKAEKAAAARAKREREEKEAQKMEWGKGLVQKEEEEKKKQELQKLKEKAFARHADDKDLNEEQKAKELWNDPAAAFITKKRSKGPRKPEYNGPPPPPNRFGIKPGYRWDGVDRGNGFEKKLFQTLNERRRRGQESYNWSVDDM
;
A
#
# COMPACT_ATOMS: atom_id res chain seq x y z
N MET A 1 -15.26 -57.32 20.00
CA MET A 1 -14.41 -56.94 18.85
C MET A 1 -13.63 -55.70 19.22
N LEU A 2 -12.36 -55.85 19.61
CA LEU A 2 -11.47 -54.73 19.91
C LEU A 2 -10.84 -54.28 18.58
N MET A 3 -11.14 -53.07 18.14
CA MET A 3 -10.41 -52.44 17.04
C MET A 3 -8.90 -52.40 17.40
N PRO A 4 -8.00 -52.80 16.51
CA PRO A 4 -6.57 -52.81 16.81
C PRO A 4 -6.10 -51.38 17.09
N ILE A 5 -5.45 -51.17 18.24
CA ILE A 5 -4.99 -49.87 18.79
C ILE A 5 -4.22 -49.02 17.76
N ARG A 6 -3.55 -49.66 16.79
CA ARG A 6 -2.88 -48.99 15.66
C ARG A 6 -3.82 -48.22 14.73
N ARG A 7 -5.05 -48.69 14.50
CA ARG A 7 -6.06 -47.96 13.71
C ARG A 7 -6.60 -46.76 14.51
N LEU A 8 -6.79 -46.91 15.82
CA LEU A 8 -7.25 -45.81 16.68
C LEU A 8 -6.27 -44.62 16.68
N LEU A 9 -4.96 -44.90 16.71
CA LEU A 9 -3.90 -43.88 16.65
C LEU A 9 -3.83 -43.12 15.33
N THR A 10 -4.29 -43.71 14.22
CA THR A 10 -4.37 -43.02 12.91
C THR A 10 -5.72 -42.33 12.69
N PHE A 11 -6.81 -42.88 13.21
CA PHE A 11 -8.15 -42.30 13.05
C PHE A 11 -8.40 -41.09 13.95
N LEU A 12 -7.86 -41.09 15.18
CA LEU A 12 -8.03 -39.97 16.13
C LEU A 12 -7.51 -38.61 15.60
N PRO A 13 -6.30 -38.48 15.03
CA PRO A 13 -5.83 -37.20 14.50
C PRO A 13 -6.61 -36.76 13.26
N ILE A 14 -7.03 -37.69 12.39
CA ILE A 14 -7.85 -37.38 11.20
C ILE A 14 -9.23 -36.89 11.65
N PHE A 15 -9.83 -37.56 12.64
CA PHE A 15 -11.12 -37.17 13.20
C PHE A 15 -11.05 -35.82 13.92
N LEU A 16 -9.98 -35.56 14.68
CA LEU A 16 -9.73 -34.24 15.28
C LEU A 16 -9.54 -33.17 14.22
N LEU A 17 -8.77 -33.45 13.16
CA LEU A 17 -8.61 -32.52 12.05
C LEU A 17 -9.94 -32.27 11.34
N LEU A 18 -10.78 -33.28 11.17
CA LEU A 18 -12.11 -33.15 10.58
C LEU A 18 -13.06 -32.32 11.48
N ILE A 19 -13.03 -32.52 12.79
CA ILE A 19 -13.79 -31.69 13.74
C ILE A 19 -13.27 -30.25 13.74
N VAL A 20 -11.96 -30.03 13.77
CA VAL A 20 -11.36 -28.70 13.76
C VAL A 20 -11.67 -27.98 12.44
N THR A 21 -11.60 -28.67 11.31
CA THR A 21 -11.98 -28.11 10.00
C THR A 21 -13.47 -27.82 9.92
N LEU A 22 -14.35 -28.71 10.38
CA LEU A 22 -15.79 -28.44 10.46
C LEU A 22 -16.12 -27.27 11.39
N PHE A 23 -15.46 -27.20 12.55
CA PHE A 23 -15.59 -26.08 13.47
C PHE A 23 -15.11 -24.78 12.83
N TYR A 24 -13.98 -24.81 12.14
CA TYR A 24 -13.46 -23.64 11.42
C TYR A 24 -14.39 -23.19 10.28
N VAL A 25 -14.92 -24.14 9.50
CA VAL A 25 -15.92 -23.87 8.46
C VAL A 25 -17.18 -23.30 9.09
N PHE A 26 -17.66 -23.85 10.22
CA PHE A 26 -18.83 -23.38 10.95
C PHE A 26 -18.66 -21.96 11.51
N GLN A 27 -17.49 -21.64 12.03
CA GLN A 27 -17.16 -20.29 12.50
C GLN A 27 -17.06 -19.27 11.35
N ASN A 28 -16.62 -19.72 10.16
CA ASN A 28 -16.35 -18.84 9.01
C ASN A 28 -17.36 -19.01 7.85
N GLN A 29 -18.55 -19.56 8.09
CA GLN A 29 -19.51 -19.92 7.04
C GLN A 29 -19.85 -18.75 6.12
N TYR A 30 -20.14 -17.58 6.70
CA TYR A 30 -20.45 -16.37 5.96
C TYR A 30 -19.28 -15.94 5.07
N GLN A 31 -18.05 -16.04 5.57
CA GLN A 31 -16.84 -15.66 4.85
C GLN A 31 -16.52 -16.64 3.71
N LEU A 32 -16.62 -17.95 3.96
CA LEU A 32 -16.43 -18.94 2.92
C LEU A 32 -17.50 -18.81 1.83
N ARG A 33 -18.77 -18.61 2.22
CA ARG A 33 -19.86 -18.40 1.26
C ARG A 33 -19.59 -17.17 0.39
N ASN A 34 -19.21 -16.04 0.99
CA ASN A 34 -18.90 -14.83 0.24
C ASN A 34 -17.65 -15.02 -0.64
N ALA A 35 -16.57 -15.60 -0.12
CA ALA A 35 -15.36 -15.85 -0.89
C ALA A 35 -15.62 -16.74 -2.11
N ILE A 36 -16.37 -17.85 -1.93
CA ILE A 36 -16.75 -18.75 -3.03
C ILE A 36 -17.70 -18.03 -4.00
N SER A 37 -18.69 -17.29 -3.49
CA SER A 37 -19.64 -16.54 -4.32
C SER A 37 -18.93 -15.52 -5.19
N TYR A 38 -18.02 -14.72 -4.64
CA TYR A 38 -17.32 -13.67 -5.38
C TYR A 38 -16.23 -14.25 -6.31
N ALA A 39 -15.52 -15.31 -5.89
CA ALA A 39 -14.53 -15.97 -6.75
C ALA A 39 -15.16 -16.69 -7.95
N SER A 40 -16.40 -17.18 -7.79
CA SER A 40 -17.15 -17.84 -8.87
C SER A 40 -18.03 -16.88 -9.67
N ARG A 41 -18.28 -15.65 -9.18
CA ARG A 41 -19.14 -14.64 -9.81
C ARG A 41 -18.86 -14.44 -11.31
N PRO A 42 -17.59 -14.36 -11.78
CA PRO A 42 -17.30 -14.24 -13.21
C PRO A 42 -17.77 -15.40 -14.10
N LEU A 43 -18.19 -16.54 -13.53
CA LEU A 43 -18.67 -17.71 -14.26
C LEU A 43 -20.18 -17.69 -14.52
N TRP A 44 -20.96 -16.97 -13.71
CA TRP A 44 -22.42 -17.09 -13.70
C TRP A 44 -23.18 -15.77 -13.59
N ASP A 45 -22.52 -14.68 -13.20
CA ASP A 45 -23.14 -13.36 -13.06
C ASP A 45 -22.70 -12.40 -14.17
N HIS A 46 -23.51 -11.38 -14.43
CA HIS A 46 -23.26 -10.38 -15.45
C HIS A 46 -23.51 -8.97 -14.91
N SER A 47 -22.81 -7.98 -15.48
CA SER A 47 -22.95 -6.60 -15.04
C SER A 47 -24.33 -6.05 -15.38
N GLU A 48 -25.03 -5.52 -14.38
CA GLU A 48 -26.29 -4.77 -14.58
C GLU A 48 -26.06 -3.38 -15.18
N ALA A 49 -24.80 -2.97 -15.37
CA ALA A 49 -24.47 -1.67 -15.92
C ALA A 49 -25.16 -1.41 -17.28
N PRO A 50 -25.45 -0.14 -17.61
CA PRO A 50 -25.89 0.26 -18.94
C PRO A 50 -24.88 -0.19 -20.00
N GLN A 51 -25.35 -0.83 -21.08
CA GLN A 51 -24.46 -1.40 -22.10
C GLN A 51 -24.10 -0.39 -23.20
N ASN A 52 -24.93 0.62 -23.44
CA ASN A 52 -24.70 1.63 -24.46
C ASN A 52 -23.88 2.80 -23.90
N VAL A 53 -22.55 2.65 -23.96
CA VAL A 53 -21.58 3.68 -23.58
C VAL A 53 -21.46 4.71 -24.70
N LEU A 54 -21.94 5.93 -24.44
CA LEU A 54 -21.86 7.06 -25.35
C LEU A 54 -20.50 7.75 -25.19
N PRO A 55 -19.82 8.07 -26.31
CA PRO A 55 -18.57 8.81 -26.26
C PRO A 55 -18.80 10.21 -25.69
N HIS A 56 -17.84 10.69 -24.92
CA HIS A 56 -17.86 12.02 -24.33
C HIS A 56 -16.69 12.82 -24.87
N PHE A 57 -16.99 13.85 -25.66
CA PHE A 57 -16.01 14.70 -26.31
C PHE A 57 -15.87 16.00 -25.52
N TYR A 58 -14.71 16.18 -24.89
CA TYR A 58 -14.38 17.38 -24.15
C TYR A 58 -12.89 17.70 -24.24
N SER A 59 -12.58 18.99 -24.29
CA SER A 59 -11.25 19.54 -24.04
C SER A 59 -11.40 20.87 -23.31
N GLU A 60 -10.41 21.21 -22.49
CA GLU A 60 -10.38 22.51 -21.83
C GLU A 60 -10.42 23.64 -22.87
N GLY A 61 -11.35 24.59 -22.68
CA GLY A 61 -11.56 25.72 -23.59
C GLY A 61 -12.56 25.51 -24.72
N ILE A 62 -13.12 24.30 -24.90
CA ILE A 62 -14.23 24.08 -25.85
C ILE A 62 -15.53 24.57 -25.21
N GLU A 63 -16.27 25.43 -25.92
CA GLU A 63 -17.60 25.89 -25.51
C GLU A 63 -18.67 24.82 -25.84
N MET A 64 -19.65 24.69 -24.95
CA MET A 64 -20.80 23.81 -25.16
C MET A 64 -21.81 24.49 -26.10
N ASP A 65 -21.63 24.26 -27.40
CA ASP A 65 -22.44 24.87 -28.46
C ASP A 65 -23.21 23.82 -29.28
N ALA A 66 -23.87 24.28 -30.35
CA ALA A 66 -24.62 23.38 -31.22
C ALA A 66 -23.72 22.35 -31.93
N HIS A 67 -22.46 22.72 -32.23
CA HIS A 67 -21.50 21.80 -32.83
C HIS A 67 -21.13 20.68 -31.85
N THR A 68 -20.84 21.02 -30.59
CA THR A 68 -20.55 20.03 -29.55
C THR A 68 -21.72 19.10 -29.30
N CYS A 69 -22.97 19.59 -29.32
CA CYS A 69 -24.13 18.70 -29.24
C CYS A 69 -24.19 17.72 -30.43
N ILE A 70 -23.95 18.20 -31.65
CA ILE A 70 -23.95 17.36 -32.86
C ILE A 70 -22.84 16.30 -32.80
N LEU A 71 -21.67 16.63 -32.26
CA LEU A 71 -20.58 15.65 -32.04
C LEU A 71 -21.02 14.48 -31.15
N HIS A 72 -21.91 14.74 -30.18
CA HIS A 72 -22.49 13.72 -29.30
C HIS A 72 -23.74 13.05 -29.91
N GLY A 73 -24.13 13.41 -31.14
CA GLY A 73 -25.34 12.92 -31.79
C GLY A 73 -26.63 13.51 -31.20
N TRP A 74 -26.54 14.67 -30.54
CA TRP A 74 -27.66 15.36 -29.90
C TRP A 74 -27.93 16.70 -30.58
N THR A 75 -29.14 17.22 -30.39
CA THR A 75 -29.50 18.57 -30.81
C THR A 75 -29.31 19.55 -29.66
N LYS A 76 -28.97 20.80 -29.96
CA LYS A 76 -28.96 21.85 -28.94
C LYS A 76 -30.39 22.11 -28.47
N ARG A 77 -30.60 22.22 -27.15
CA ARG A 77 -31.90 22.57 -26.56
C ARG A 77 -32.27 24.01 -26.93
N ALA A 78 -33.42 24.21 -27.57
CA ALA A 78 -33.95 25.54 -27.84
C ALA A 78 -34.41 26.24 -26.53
N ASP A 79 -34.77 25.45 -25.53
CA ASP A 79 -35.25 25.86 -24.21
C ASP A 79 -34.16 25.89 -23.13
N GLU A 80 -32.88 25.81 -23.51
CA GLU A 80 -31.72 25.86 -22.61
C GLU A 80 -31.83 26.93 -21.49
N PRO A 81 -32.23 28.21 -21.76
CA PRO A 81 -32.36 29.22 -20.71
C PRO A 81 -33.42 28.91 -19.65
N ASN A 82 -34.40 28.08 -20.00
CA ASN A 82 -35.50 27.65 -19.15
C ASN A 82 -35.23 26.28 -18.50
N VAL A 83 -34.03 25.71 -18.66
CA VAL A 83 -33.62 24.49 -17.97
C VAL A 83 -32.87 24.86 -16.68
N LYS A 84 -33.42 24.43 -15.54
CA LYS A 84 -32.80 24.57 -14.22
C LYS A 84 -32.11 23.29 -13.80
N VAL A 85 -30.87 23.39 -13.35
CA VAL A 85 -30.08 22.24 -12.90
C VAL A 85 -30.18 22.12 -11.39
N LEU A 86 -30.65 20.96 -10.95
CA LEU A 86 -30.85 20.61 -9.55
C LEU A 86 -29.91 19.47 -9.19
N ASP A 87 -29.00 19.72 -8.25
CA ASP A 87 -28.09 18.70 -7.74
C ASP A 87 -28.62 18.13 -6.43
N ALA A 88 -29.01 16.86 -6.41
CA ALA A 88 -29.65 16.24 -5.25
C ALA A 88 -28.74 15.20 -4.62
N VAL A 89 -28.41 15.38 -3.33
CA VAL A 89 -27.51 14.49 -2.57
C VAL A 89 -28.01 14.18 -1.17
N LEU A 90 -27.73 12.97 -0.70
CA LEU A 90 -27.99 12.54 0.67
C LEU A 90 -26.73 12.76 1.52
N MET A 91 -26.84 13.55 2.58
CA MET A 91 -25.70 13.89 3.44
C MET A 91 -25.56 12.92 4.61
N SER A 92 -24.36 12.34 4.73
CA SER A 92 -23.96 11.54 5.89
C SER A 92 -22.87 12.24 6.71
N THR A 93 -21.59 11.95 6.46
CA THR A 93 -20.43 12.50 7.21
C THR A 93 -19.41 13.22 6.31
N GLU A 94 -19.58 13.17 4.99
CA GLU A 94 -18.56 13.48 3.97
C GLU A 94 -18.46 14.99 3.65
N LEU A 95 -18.13 15.80 4.66
CA LEU A 95 -18.07 17.28 4.51
C LEU A 95 -17.02 17.76 3.51
N ASP A 96 -15.89 17.05 3.41
CA ASP A 96 -14.81 17.41 2.48
C ASP A 96 -15.21 17.15 1.02
N LEU A 97 -15.88 16.04 0.74
CA LEU A 97 -16.39 15.73 -0.61
C LEU A 97 -17.52 16.68 -1.01
N LEU A 98 -18.39 17.06 -0.05
CA LEU A 98 -19.41 18.08 -0.29
C LEU A 98 -18.77 19.42 -0.69
N GLU A 99 -17.71 19.86 -0.02
CA GLU A 99 -17.03 21.11 -0.38
C GLU A 99 -16.43 21.05 -1.79
N ILE A 100 -15.80 19.93 -2.16
CA ILE A 100 -15.26 19.74 -3.51
C ILE A 100 -16.39 19.76 -4.54
N ARG A 101 -17.48 19.02 -4.29
CA ARG A 101 -18.65 18.94 -5.16
C ARG A 101 -19.29 20.31 -5.41
N LEU A 102 -19.57 21.07 -4.34
CA LEU A 102 -20.23 22.37 -4.45
C LEU A 102 -19.37 23.36 -5.23
N ASN A 103 -18.05 23.37 -5.02
CA ASN A 103 -17.15 24.25 -5.77
C ASN A 103 -16.98 23.84 -7.23
N GLU A 104 -16.93 22.55 -7.54
CA GLU A 104 -16.86 22.04 -8.92
C GLU A 104 -18.12 22.42 -9.71
N LEU A 105 -19.29 22.30 -9.08
CA LEU A 105 -20.59 22.46 -9.74
C LEU A 105 -21.20 23.87 -9.62
N ASP A 106 -20.62 24.77 -8.82
CA ASP A 106 -21.14 26.11 -8.52
C ASP A 106 -21.61 26.88 -9.75
N SER A 107 -20.79 26.87 -10.81
CA SER A 107 -21.05 27.65 -12.03
C SER A 107 -22.17 27.11 -12.92
N VAL A 108 -22.55 25.84 -12.78
CA VAL A 108 -23.47 25.13 -13.68
C VAL A 108 -24.77 24.71 -13.02
N VAL A 109 -24.76 24.51 -11.69
CA VAL A 109 -25.93 24.13 -10.89
C VAL A 109 -26.67 25.37 -10.39
N ASP A 110 -28.00 25.36 -10.53
CA ASP A 110 -28.87 26.42 -10.04
C ASP A 110 -29.20 26.22 -8.54
N TYR A 111 -29.47 24.99 -8.10
CA TYR A 111 -29.76 24.67 -6.69
C TYR A 111 -29.15 23.34 -6.23
N PHE A 112 -28.65 23.32 -5.00
CA PHE A 112 -28.13 22.14 -4.32
C PHE A 112 -29.14 21.65 -3.27
N LEU A 113 -29.75 20.50 -3.50
CA LEU A 113 -30.73 19.89 -2.62
C LEU A 113 -30.01 18.89 -1.69
N ILE A 114 -30.03 19.19 -0.39
CA ILE A 114 -29.32 18.41 0.62
C ILE A 114 -30.34 17.88 1.62
N VAL A 115 -30.47 16.55 1.68
CA VAL A 115 -31.24 15.87 2.73
C VAL A 115 -30.28 15.27 3.74
N GLU A 116 -30.44 15.64 5.02
CA GLU A 116 -29.61 15.13 6.11
C GLU A 116 -30.47 14.52 7.23
N SER A 117 -30.03 13.39 7.79
CA SER A 117 -30.64 12.77 8.96
C SER A 117 -29.72 12.75 10.18
N ASN A 118 -30.29 12.68 11.38
CA ASN A 118 -29.59 12.44 12.65
C ASN A 118 -29.47 10.93 13.00
N ALA A 119 -29.78 10.03 12.05
CA ALA A 119 -29.43 8.62 12.15
C ALA A 119 -28.77 8.13 10.85
N THR A 120 -27.99 7.06 10.97
CA THR A 120 -27.47 6.28 9.85
C THR A 120 -28.56 5.38 9.28
N PHE A 121 -28.33 4.75 8.11
CA PHE A 121 -29.29 3.79 7.53
C PHE A 121 -29.44 2.54 8.40
N THR A 122 -28.45 2.22 9.24
CA THR A 122 -28.58 1.14 10.24
C THR A 122 -29.28 1.56 11.53
N GLY A 123 -29.83 2.78 11.59
CA GLY A 123 -30.56 3.29 12.76
C GLY A 123 -29.66 3.74 13.92
N LEU A 124 -28.34 3.76 13.74
CA LEU A 124 -27.42 4.32 14.74
C LEU A 124 -27.51 5.85 14.76
N PRO A 125 -27.56 6.49 15.94
CA PRO A 125 -27.59 7.95 16.04
C PRO A 125 -26.31 8.55 15.46
N LYS A 126 -26.46 9.65 14.73
CA LYS A 126 -25.35 10.46 14.20
C LYS A 126 -25.64 11.94 14.37
N ASP A 127 -24.58 12.73 14.53
CA ASP A 127 -24.70 14.18 14.49
C ASP A 127 -25.08 14.67 13.08
N THR A 128 -25.66 15.87 13.01
CA THR A 128 -25.94 16.56 11.75
C THR A 128 -24.70 17.35 11.31
N TYR A 129 -23.89 16.75 10.45
CA TYR A 129 -22.61 17.29 10.00
C TYR A 129 -22.79 18.56 9.18
N PHE A 130 -23.70 18.57 8.21
CA PHE A 130 -23.92 19.76 7.38
C PHE A 130 -24.53 20.89 8.19
N ARG A 131 -25.59 20.61 8.96
CA ARG A 131 -26.24 21.62 9.80
C ARG A 131 -25.28 22.26 10.80
N ASN A 132 -24.41 21.47 11.44
CA ASN A 132 -23.47 21.97 12.45
C ASN A 132 -22.34 22.80 11.82
N ASN A 133 -22.00 22.55 10.55
CA ASN A 133 -20.89 23.19 9.85
C ASN A 133 -21.36 24.09 8.71
N ARG A 134 -22.60 24.60 8.76
CA ARG A 134 -23.21 25.40 7.69
C ARG A 134 -22.40 26.63 7.31
N SER A 135 -21.69 27.24 8.26
CA SER A 135 -20.80 28.38 8.02
C SER A 135 -19.68 28.08 7.00
N ARG A 136 -19.23 26.82 6.88
CA ARG A 136 -18.24 26.38 5.87
C ARG A 136 -18.77 26.56 4.44
N PHE A 137 -20.09 26.54 4.25
CA PHE A 137 -20.74 26.58 2.95
C PHE A 137 -21.47 27.90 2.68
N ALA A 138 -21.16 28.96 3.44
CA ALA A 138 -21.83 30.26 3.35
C ALA A 138 -21.80 30.88 1.94
N LYS A 139 -20.79 30.54 1.13
CA LYS A 139 -20.69 30.96 -0.28
C LYS A 139 -21.89 30.53 -1.13
N PHE A 140 -22.51 29.39 -0.82
CA PHE A 140 -23.57 28.75 -1.61
C PHE A 140 -24.95 28.84 -0.95
N GLU A 141 -25.07 29.62 0.13
CA GLU A 141 -26.26 29.65 0.99
C GLU A 141 -27.53 30.03 0.22
N ASP A 142 -27.40 30.83 -0.83
CA ASP A 142 -28.48 31.22 -1.75
C ASP A 142 -28.94 30.09 -2.68
N LYS A 143 -28.05 29.14 -2.99
CA LYS A 143 -28.33 27.97 -3.85
C LYS A 143 -28.72 26.72 -3.06
N ILE A 144 -28.40 26.64 -1.77
CA ILE A 144 -28.65 25.43 -0.96
C ILE A 144 -30.11 25.37 -0.51
N VAL A 145 -30.75 24.24 -0.81
CA VAL A 145 -32.06 23.85 -0.30
C VAL A 145 -31.86 22.67 0.65
N TYR A 146 -31.89 22.95 1.95
CA TYR A 146 -31.64 21.96 3.00
C TYR A 146 -32.95 21.43 3.62
N GLN A 147 -33.06 20.11 3.72
CA GLN A 147 -34.14 19.45 4.47
C GLN A 147 -33.56 18.49 5.52
N PHE A 148 -33.97 18.72 6.77
CA PHE A 148 -33.71 17.78 7.85
C PHE A 148 -34.76 16.65 7.84
N PHE A 149 -34.29 15.41 7.88
CA PHE A 149 -35.12 14.22 7.95
C PHE A 149 -34.86 13.46 9.28
N PRO A 150 -35.81 13.42 10.22
CA PRO A 150 -35.60 12.77 11.51
C PRO A 150 -35.39 11.26 11.33
N GLY A 151 -34.26 10.78 11.83
CA GLY A 151 -33.91 9.37 11.85
C GLY A 151 -34.61 8.64 13.00
N TYR A 152 -34.68 7.31 12.89
CA TYR A 152 -35.30 6.43 13.87
C TYR A 152 -34.53 5.12 13.96
N SER A 153 -34.68 4.41 15.09
CA SER A 153 -34.08 3.09 15.27
C SER A 153 -34.83 2.04 14.46
N LEU A 154 -34.10 1.14 13.80
CA LEU A 154 -34.68 0.05 13.00
C LEU A 154 -35.67 -0.79 13.82
N ALA A 155 -36.88 -0.96 13.30
CA ALA A 155 -37.87 -1.88 13.85
C ALA A 155 -37.49 -3.35 13.55
N LYS A 156 -38.09 -4.29 14.28
CA LYS A 156 -37.85 -5.72 14.05
C LYS A 156 -38.32 -6.12 12.64
N GLY A 157 -37.40 -6.61 11.81
CA GLY A 157 -37.66 -7.00 10.42
C GLY A 157 -37.42 -5.90 9.40
N GLU A 158 -37.07 -4.70 9.84
CA GLU A 158 -36.65 -3.60 8.98
C GLU A 158 -35.15 -3.69 8.66
N SER A 159 -34.79 -3.32 7.44
CA SER A 159 -33.41 -3.31 6.94
C SER A 159 -32.91 -1.90 6.68
N ALA A 160 -31.60 -1.74 6.52
CA ALA A 160 -31.01 -0.45 6.17
C ALA A 160 -31.52 0.10 4.82
N TRP A 161 -31.92 -0.78 3.91
CA TRP A 161 -32.52 -0.43 2.61
C TRP A 161 -33.87 0.26 2.76
N ASP A 162 -34.65 -0.09 3.78
CA ASP A 162 -35.95 0.55 4.03
C ASP A 162 -35.78 2.00 4.50
N VAL A 163 -34.77 2.26 5.33
CA VAL A 163 -34.41 3.61 5.77
C VAL A 163 -33.88 4.44 4.59
N GLU A 164 -33.01 3.84 3.76
CA GLU A 164 -32.51 4.48 2.54
C GLU A 164 -33.67 4.85 1.59
N ALA A 165 -34.59 3.91 1.33
CA ALA A 165 -35.74 4.14 0.46
C ALA A 165 -36.62 5.29 0.94
N ARG A 166 -36.87 5.40 2.26
CA ARG A 166 -37.60 6.54 2.85
C ARG A 166 -36.84 7.85 2.69
N THR A 167 -35.52 7.84 2.91
CA THR A 167 -34.68 9.03 2.75
C THR A 167 -34.67 9.51 1.29
N ARG A 168 -34.62 8.58 0.33
CA ARG A 168 -34.77 8.89 -1.11
C ARG A 168 -36.18 9.39 -1.47
N GLY A 169 -37.22 8.89 -0.79
CA GLY A 169 -38.58 9.42 -0.90
C GLY A 169 -38.71 10.85 -0.37
N ALA A 170 -38.01 11.19 0.72
CA ALA A 170 -37.94 12.56 1.22
C ALA A 170 -37.25 13.49 0.20
N MET A 171 -36.15 13.04 -0.42
CA MET A 171 -35.50 13.79 -1.50
C MET A 171 -36.43 14.01 -2.70
N SER A 172 -37.18 12.99 -3.12
CA SER A 172 -38.17 13.12 -4.20
C SER A 172 -39.22 14.18 -3.86
N SER A 173 -39.67 14.22 -2.61
CA SER A 173 -40.63 15.22 -2.12
C SER A 173 -40.03 16.64 -2.15
N LEU A 174 -38.75 16.78 -1.78
CA LEU A 174 -38.03 18.05 -1.79
C LEU A 174 -37.87 18.60 -3.22
N ILE A 175 -37.50 17.73 -4.16
CA ILE A 175 -37.38 18.07 -5.59
C ILE A 175 -38.73 18.59 -6.10
N SER A 176 -39.81 17.84 -5.90
CA SER A 176 -41.15 18.25 -6.35
C SER A 176 -41.59 19.56 -5.71
N GLN A 177 -41.35 19.76 -4.41
CA GLN A 177 -41.66 21.03 -3.73
C GLN A 177 -40.87 22.21 -4.31
N LYS A 178 -39.59 22.01 -4.65
CA LYS A 178 -38.77 23.05 -5.26
C LYS A 178 -39.26 23.40 -6.67
N MET A 179 -39.66 22.39 -7.45
CA MET A 179 -40.17 22.58 -8.81
C MET A 179 -41.48 23.37 -8.86
N LEU A 180 -42.35 23.23 -7.85
CA LEU A 180 -43.57 24.03 -7.73
C LEU A 180 -43.31 25.54 -7.61
N GLN A 181 -42.09 25.95 -7.25
CA GLN A 181 -41.69 27.37 -7.19
C GLN A 181 -41.28 27.92 -8.55
N PHE A 182 -41.05 27.07 -9.56
CA PHE A 182 -40.64 27.50 -10.88
C PHE A 182 -41.86 27.78 -11.79
N PRO A 183 -41.72 28.69 -12.78
CA PRO A 183 -42.72 28.88 -13.82
C PRO A 183 -43.01 27.56 -14.56
N SER A 184 -44.25 27.36 -15.01
CA SER A 184 -44.68 26.14 -15.72
C SER A 184 -43.92 25.86 -17.03
N SER A 185 -43.24 26.85 -17.61
CA SER A 185 -42.38 26.70 -18.78
C SER A 185 -40.97 26.17 -18.46
N THR A 186 -40.63 26.02 -17.18
CA THR A 186 -39.28 25.65 -16.72
C THR A 186 -39.15 24.13 -16.64
N LYS A 187 -38.13 23.58 -17.30
CA LYS A 187 -37.75 22.17 -17.12
C LYS A 187 -36.66 22.04 -16.06
N SER A 188 -36.68 20.96 -15.30
CA SER A 188 -35.65 20.69 -14.28
C SER A 188 -34.80 19.49 -14.69
N LEU A 189 -33.50 19.71 -14.86
CA LEU A 189 -32.49 18.66 -14.99
C LEU A 189 -32.04 18.29 -13.59
N VAL A 190 -32.38 17.10 -13.13
CA VAL A 190 -32.02 16.60 -11.80
C VAL A 190 -30.85 15.63 -11.93
N ILE A 191 -29.79 15.93 -11.19
CA ILE A 191 -28.64 15.05 -10.98
C ILE A 191 -28.94 14.19 -9.76
N MET A 192 -28.83 12.88 -9.95
CA MET A 192 -29.17 11.86 -8.97
C MET A 192 -27.93 11.02 -8.69
N SER A 193 -27.23 11.31 -7.61
CA SER A 193 -25.98 10.65 -7.26
C SER A 193 -25.80 10.61 -5.75
N ASP A 194 -24.95 9.69 -5.28
CA ASP A 194 -24.53 9.72 -3.89
C ASP A 194 -23.45 10.81 -3.67
N MET A 195 -23.11 11.12 -2.41
CA MET A 195 -22.21 12.24 -2.09
C MET A 195 -20.79 12.03 -2.63
N ASP A 196 -20.34 10.78 -2.65
CA ASP A 196 -19.02 10.38 -3.15
C ASP A 196 -18.94 10.28 -4.68
N GLU A 197 -20.04 10.53 -5.41
CA GLU A 197 -20.14 10.49 -6.86
C GLU A 197 -20.27 11.91 -7.44
N ILE A 198 -19.17 12.55 -7.77
CA ILE A 198 -19.09 13.95 -8.19
C ILE A 198 -19.07 14.02 -9.73
N PRO A 199 -20.14 14.49 -10.40
CA PRO A 199 -20.12 14.79 -11.83
C PRO A 199 -19.14 15.92 -12.13
N SER A 200 -18.52 15.89 -13.30
CA SER A 200 -17.67 17.00 -13.74
C SER A 200 -18.51 18.21 -14.17
N ARG A 201 -17.98 19.42 -13.98
CA ARG A 201 -18.64 20.66 -14.42
C ARG A 201 -19.07 20.61 -15.89
N HIS A 202 -18.16 20.20 -16.77
CA HIS A 202 -18.39 20.16 -18.21
C HIS A 202 -19.44 19.12 -18.61
N THR A 203 -19.56 18.00 -17.88
CA THR A 203 -20.64 17.03 -18.09
C THR A 203 -22.00 17.68 -17.83
N VAL A 204 -22.13 18.39 -16.70
CA VAL A 204 -23.39 19.02 -16.32
C VAL A 204 -23.75 20.13 -17.31
N GLU A 205 -22.76 20.91 -17.76
CA GLU A 205 -22.93 21.93 -18.80
C GLU A 205 -23.43 21.31 -20.12
N LEU A 206 -22.80 20.23 -20.58
CA LEU A 206 -23.21 19.48 -21.77
C LEU A 206 -24.66 19.00 -21.67
N LEU A 207 -25.04 18.41 -20.53
CA LEU A 207 -26.39 17.88 -20.32
C LEU A 207 -27.46 18.97 -20.20
N LYS A 208 -27.08 20.16 -19.73
CA LYS A 208 -27.94 21.34 -19.71
C LYS A 208 -28.19 21.88 -21.12
N THR A 209 -27.14 21.96 -21.94
CA THR A 209 -27.21 22.58 -23.28
C THR A 209 -27.76 21.63 -24.35
N CYS A 210 -27.44 20.34 -24.28
CA CYS A 210 -27.80 19.36 -25.31
C CYS A 210 -29.00 18.49 -24.93
N ASP A 211 -29.80 18.10 -25.92
CA ASP A 211 -30.94 17.20 -25.74
C ASP A 211 -30.53 15.73 -25.80
N PHE A 212 -30.18 15.19 -24.65
CA PHE A 212 -29.80 13.77 -24.50
C PHE A 212 -31.02 12.82 -24.40
N GLY A 213 -32.25 13.35 -24.37
CA GLY A 213 -33.48 12.61 -24.11
C GLY A 213 -33.95 12.73 -22.65
N GLU A 214 -34.66 11.71 -22.15
CA GLU A 214 -35.27 11.74 -20.81
C GLU A 214 -34.26 11.53 -19.68
N ALA A 215 -33.40 10.52 -19.80
CA ALA A 215 -32.45 10.15 -18.76
C ALA A 215 -31.20 9.44 -19.28
N ILE A 216 -30.08 9.68 -18.62
CA ILE A 216 -28.77 9.13 -18.95
C ILE A 216 -28.00 8.83 -17.67
N HIS A 217 -27.26 7.73 -17.64
CA HIS A 217 -26.32 7.43 -16.56
C HIS A 217 -24.98 8.12 -16.79
N LEU A 218 -24.22 8.33 -15.72
CA LEU A 218 -22.90 8.94 -15.74
C LEU A 218 -21.87 7.88 -15.38
N GLN A 219 -20.93 7.60 -16.29
CA GLN A 219 -19.82 6.71 -16.01
C GLN A 219 -18.74 7.48 -15.27
N LEU A 220 -18.53 7.18 -13.99
CA LEU A 220 -17.57 7.88 -13.16
C LEU A 220 -16.28 7.06 -13.03
N ARG A 221 -15.14 7.76 -12.99
CA ARG A 221 -13.84 7.16 -12.62
C ARG A 221 -13.91 6.73 -11.17
N ASN A 222 -13.81 5.44 -10.90
CA ASN A 222 -13.95 4.87 -9.57
C ASN A 222 -12.60 4.86 -8.85
N PHE A 223 -12.57 5.43 -7.65
CA PHE A 223 -11.42 5.53 -6.77
C PHE A 223 -11.74 5.01 -5.38
N LEU A 224 -10.71 4.54 -4.67
CA LEU A 224 -10.82 4.00 -3.32
C LEU A 224 -9.89 4.76 -2.36
N TYR A 225 -10.41 5.23 -1.23
CA TYR A 225 -9.68 5.94 -0.16
C TYR A 225 -9.10 7.32 -0.51
N SER A 226 -8.56 7.48 -1.70
CA SER A 226 -8.02 8.71 -2.26
C SER A 226 -8.03 8.59 -3.79
N PHE A 227 -7.75 9.69 -4.50
CA PHE A 227 -7.60 9.67 -5.97
C PHE A 227 -6.32 8.97 -6.45
N GLU A 228 -5.63 8.27 -5.56
CA GLU A 228 -4.47 7.43 -5.84
C GLU A 228 -4.89 6.02 -6.30
N TRP A 229 -5.92 5.43 -5.71
CA TRP A 229 -6.30 4.03 -5.96
C TRP A 229 -7.43 3.95 -6.98
N PHE A 230 -7.07 3.87 -8.27
CA PHE A 230 -8.04 3.78 -9.36
C PHE A 230 -8.53 2.35 -9.60
N LEU A 231 -9.85 2.16 -9.54
CA LEU A 231 -10.55 0.88 -9.73
C LEU A 231 -11.07 0.67 -11.16
N GLY A 232 -11.02 1.70 -12.01
CA GLY A 232 -11.58 1.67 -13.37
C GLY A 232 -12.89 2.46 -13.51
N PHE A 233 -13.66 2.16 -14.55
CA PHE A 233 -14.91 2.87 -14.90
C PHE A 233 -16.18 2.11 -14.46
N GLY A 234 -16.09 1.40 -13.33
CA GLY A 234 -17.16 0.54 -12.82
C GLY A 234 -18.29 1.27 -12.09
N SER A 235 -18.18 2.59 -11.87
CA SER A 235 -19.23 3.38 -11.24
C SER A 235 -20.16 3.97 -12.29
N TRP A 236 -21.45 3.62 -12.21
CA TRP A 236 -22.45 3.94 -13.23
C TRP A 236 -23.82 4.35 -12.69
N ARG A 237 -24.04 4.30 -11.37
CA ARG A 237 -25.37 4.47 -10.78
C ARG A 237 -25.81 5.94 -10.71
N ALA A 238 -24.85 6.87 -10.70
CA ALA A 238 -25.11 8.29 -10.88
C ALA A 238 -25.85 8.52 -12.21
N SER A 239 -26.91 9.32 -12.20
CA SER A 239 -27.70 9.59 -13.39
C SER A 239 -28.19 11.03 -13.44
N ALA A 240 -28.49 11.49 -14.64
CA ALA A 240 -29.12 12.78 -14.89
C ALA A 240 -30.44 12.56 -15.64
N ARG A 241 -31.48 13.28 -15.24
CA ARG A 241 -32.83 13.12 -15.80
C ARG A 241 -33.54 14.46 -15.91
N ILE A 242 -34.28 14.64 -17.00
CA ILE A 242 -35.31 15.68 -17.07
C ILE A 242 -36.49 15.21 -16.24
N TRP A 243 -36.76 15.92 -15.15
CA TRP A 243 -37.74 15.51 -14.16
C TRP A 243 -39.17 15.65 -14.68
N ASP A 244 -39.97 14.59 -14.48
CA ASP A 244 -41.37 14.50 -14.84
C ASP A 244 -42.24 14.01 -13.66
N ASP A 245 -43.55 13.97 -13.82
CA ASP A 245 -44.49 13.54 -12.75
C ASP A 245 -44.34 12.07 -12.34
N LYS A 246 -43.63 11.26 -13.15
CA LYS A 246 -43.36 9.84 -12.90
C LYS A 246 -41.96 9.60 -12.33
N SER A 247 -41.16 10.66 -12.20
CA SER A 247 -39.79 10.59 -11.75
C SER A 247 -39.74 10.37 -10.24
N TYR A 248 -38.78 9.55 -9.82
CA TYR A 248 -38.48 9.34 -8.41
C TYR A 248 -36.98 9.29 -8.21
N TYR A 249 -36.52 9.81 -7.09
CA TYR A 249 -35.11 9.81 -6.74
C TYR A 249 -34.65 8.39 -6.42
N ARG A 250 -33.71 7.86 -7.21
CA ARG A 250 -33.25 6.49 -7.19
C ARG A 250 -31.79 6.39 -7.56
N HIS A 251 -31.20 5.26 -7.21
CA HIS A 251 -29.79 4.97 -7.44
C HIS A 251 -29.64 3.55 -8.00
N SER A 252 -30.43 3.29 -9.05
CA SER A 252 -30.52 2.00 -9.76
C SER A 252 -30.67 2.26 -11.25
N LYS A 253 -30.53 1.21 -12.07
CA LYS A 253 -30.58 1.34 -13.53
C LYS A 253 -31.91 1.96 -14.00
N SER A 254 -31.85 3.16 -14.57
CA SER A 254 -32.99 3.85 -15.16
C SER A 254 -33.10 3.74 -16.68
N THR A 255 -31.96 3.70 -17.37
CA THR A 255 -31.84 3.61 -18.83
C THR A 255 -30.64 2.74 -19.18
N ASP A 256 -30.51 2.35 -20.45
CA ASP A 256 -29.35 1.57 -20.93
C ASP A 256 -28.25 2.44 -21.54
N ARG A 257 -28.40 3.77 -21.50
CA ARG A 257 -27.44 4.75 -22.02
C ARG A 257 -26.60 5.32 -20.88
N ILE A 258 -25.29 5.38 -21.07
CA ILE A 258 -24.35 5.95 -20.11
C ILE A 258 -23.35 6.85 -20.82
N LEU A 259 -23.10 8.05 -20.29
CA LEU A 259 -22.07 8.95 -20.80
C LEU A 259 -20.71 8.55 -20.24
N ALA A 260 -19.74 8.32 -21.12
CA ALA A 260 -18.38 7.95 -20.73
C ALA A 260 -17.69 9.07 -19.94
N ASP A 261 -16.85 8.69 -18.97
CA ASP A 261 -15.94 9.59 -18.25
C ASP A 261 -16.58 10.93 -17.81
N ALA A 262 -17.68 10.82 -17.07
CA ALA A 262 -18.59 11.90 -16.72
C ALA A 262 -18.28 12.54 -15.34
N GLY A 263 -17.20 12.12 -14.68
CA GLY A 263 -16.80 12.61 -13.35
C GLY A 263 -16.07 11.55 -12.53
N TRP A 264 -16.20 11.65 -11.20
CA TRP A 264 -15.42 10.86 -10.25
C TRP A 264 -16.30 10.21 -9.19
N HIS A 265 -15.98 8.98 -8.81
CA HIS A 265 -16.55 8.30 -7.65
C HIS A 265 -15.43 7.98 -6.67
N CYS A 266 -15.47 8.52 -5.44
CA CYS A 266 -14.40 8.38 -4.45
C CYS A 266 -14.90 7.61 -3.23
N SER A 267 -14.87 6.29 -3.31
CA SER A 267 -15.32 5.40 -2.24
C SER A 267 -14.42 5.50 -1.01
N TYR A 268 -15.01 5.74 0.16
CA TYR A 268 -14.28 5.84 1.45
C TYR A 268 -13.19 6.91 1.49
N CYS A 269 -13.39 8.05 0.83
CA CYS A 269 -12.43 9.15 0.78
C CYS A 269 -12.60 10.10 1.97
N PHE A 270 -12.02 9.74 3.12
CA PHE A 270 -12.14 10.48 4.37
C PHE A 270 -10.80 10.98 4.91
N ARG A 271 -10.84 12.07 5.66
CA ARG A 271 -9.65 12.63 6.32
C ARG A 271 -9.23 11.80 7.52
N THR A 272 -10.18 11.23 8.28
CA THR A 272 -9.89 10.57 9.56
C THR A 272 -10.45 9.16 9.65
N ILE A 273 -9.72 8.26 10.32
CA ILE A 273 -10.11 6.85 10.51
C ILE A 273 -11.49 6.69 11.18
N PRO A 274 -11.90 7.51 12.18
CA PRO A 274 -13.24 7.40 12.75
C PRO A 274 -14.36 7.53 11.72
N GLU A 275 -14.19 8.34 10.67
CA GLU A 275 -15.20 8.48 9.60
C GLU A 275 -15.36 7.18 8.80
N TYR A 276 -14.27 6.46 8.54
CA TYR A 276 -14.33 5.12 7.94
C TYR A 276 -15.17 4.18 8.80
N ILE A 277 -14.94 4.17 10.12
CA ILE A 277 -15.68 3.31 11.06
C ILE A 277 -17.18 3.67 11.06
N VAL A 278 -17.51 4.97 11.03
CA VAL A 278 -18.89 5.45 10.98
C VAL A 278 -19.56 5.03 9.66
N LYS A 279 -18.91 5.22 8.49
CA LYS A 279 -19.46 4.77 7.20
C LYS A 279 -19.63 3.25 7.18
N MET A 280 -18.63 2.48 7.59
CA MET A 280 -18.71 1.01 7.64
C MET A 280 -19.87 0.49 8.49
N LYS A 281 -20.18 1.14 9.62
CA LYS A 281 -21.31 0.75 10.49
C LYS A 281 -22.65 1.29 10.01
N GLY A 282 -22.65 2.42 9.30
CA GLY A 282 -23.84 3.24 9.07
C GLY A 282 -24.52 3.07 7.72
N PHE A 283 -23.80 2.65 6.69
CA PHE A 283 -24.34 2.55 5.32
C PHE A 283 -25.12 1.26 5.05
N SER A 284 -25.83 1.19 3.92
CA SER A 284 -26.76 0.09 3.58
C SER A 284 -26.10 -1.28 3.49
N HIS A 285 -24.78 -1.34 3.23
CA HIS A 285 -24.01 -2.58 3.21
C HIS A 285 -23.17 -2.82 4.49
N ALA A 286 -23.62 -2.34 5.65
CA ALA A 286 -22.98 -2.63 6.94
C ALA A 286 -22.90 -4.14 7.25
N ASP A 287 -23.71 -4.97 6.57
CA ASP A 287 -23.68 -6.42 6.63
C ASP A 287 -22.32 -7.02 6.20
N ARG A 288 -21.55 -6.32 5.35
CA ARG A 288 -20.20 -6.73 4.91
C ARG A 288 -19.20 -6.90 6.05
N ILE A 289 -19.43 -6.27 7.20
CA ILE A 289 -18.62 -6.51 8.42
C ILE A 289 -18.71 -7.99 8.82
N GLY A 290 -19.86 -8.64 8.62
CA GLY A 290 -20.05 -10.06 8.85
C GLY A 290 -19.68 -10.49 10.27
N GLY A 291 -19.93 -9.63 11.26
CA GLY A 291 -19.58 -9.85 12.68
C GLY A 291 -18.10 -9.70 13.04
N ARG A 292 -17.21 -9.40 12.08
CA ARG A 292 -15.77 -9.22 12.34
C ARG A 292 -15.47 -7.83 12.88
N ILE A 293 -15.57 -7.67 14.20
CA ILE A 293 -15.27 -6.41 14.90
C ILE A 293 -13.80 -5.99 14.69
N ASN A 294 -12.89 -6.94 14.46
CA ASN A 294 -11.48 -6.67 14.20
C ASN A 294 -11.24 -5.82 12.93
N LEU A 295 -12.18 -5.80 11.97
CA LEU A 295 -12.07 -4.93 10.79
C LEU A 295 -12.24 -3.45 11.14
N LEU A 296 -12.83 -3.16 12.30
CA LEU A 296 -13.06 -1.81 12.81
C LEU A 296 -11.86 -1.29 13.61
N ASP A 297 -10.80 -2.07 13.75
CA ASP A 297 -9.57 -1.65 14.42
C ASP A 297 -8.87 -0.53 13.62
N PRO A 298 -8.54 0.62 14.24
CA PRO A 298 -7.90 1.72 13.53
C PRO A 298 -6.57 1.35 12.87
N GLY A 299 -5.76 0.50 13.51
CA GLY A 299 -4.48 0.06 12.96
C GLY A 299 -4.66 -0.83 11.74
N TYR A 300 -5.65 -1.73 11.77
CA TYR A 300 -6.04 -2.53 10.62
C TYR A 300 -6.53 -1.68 9.45
N ILE A 301 -7.43 -0.71 9.70
CA ILE A 301 -7.96 0.19 8.68
C ILE A 301 -6.83 0.98 8.02
N GLN A 302 -5.95 1.58 8.83
CA GLN A 302 -4.81 2.35 8.31
C GLN A 302 -3.89 1.49 7.43
N ALA A 303 -3.54 0.28 7.89
CA ALA A 303 -2.70 -0.64 7.12
C ALA A 303 -3.35 -1.11 5.81
N THR A 304 -4.68 -1.19 5.79
CA THR A 304 -5.47 -1.61 4.62
C THR A 304 -5.56 -0.49 3.59
N ILE A 305 -5.82 0.74 4.03
CA ILE A 305 -5.81 1.95 3.20
C ILE A 305 -4.45 2.17 2.53
N CYS A 306 -3.36 2.08 3.30
CA CYS A 306 -2.00 2.26 2.76
C CYS A 306 -1.61 1.21 1.70
N LYS A 307 -2.31 0.08 1.64
CA LYS A 307 -2.06 -1.00 0.68
C LYS A 307 -3.07 -1.03 -0.46
N GLY A 308 -4.07 -0.16 -0.47
CA GLY A 308 -5.14 -0.18 -1.47
C GLY A 308 -5.94 -1.47 -1.49
N ARG A 309 -6.09 -2.15 -0.33
CA ARG A 309 -6.85 -3.41 -0.24
C ARG A 309 -8.27 -3.13 0.23
N ASP A 310 -9.20 -4.03 -0.08
CA ASP A 310 -10.58 -3.94 0.39
C ASP A 310 -10.69 -3.95 1.93
N ILE A 311 -11.39 -2.95 2.50
CA ILE A 311 -11.55 -2.74 3.95
C ILE A 311 -12.38 -3.82 4.64
N PHE A 312 -13.21 -4.53 3.87
CA PHE A 312 -13.98 -5.66 4.36
C PHE A 312 -13.24 -6.99 4.18
N ASN A 313 -12.00 -6.98 3.66
CA ASN A 313 -11.26 -8.19 3.33
C ASN A 313 -12.08 -9.16 2.46
N MET A 314 -12.83 -8.60 1.51
CA MET A 314 -13.63 -9.34 0.53
C MET A 314 -12.94 -9.34 -0.82
N LEU A 315 -13.30 -10.31 -1.67
CA LEU A 315 -12.91 -10.28 -3.08
C LEU A 315 -13.68 -9.15 -3.79
N PRO A 316 -13.10 -8.56 -4.85
CA PRO A 316 -13.76 -7.50 -5.61
C PRO A 316 -15.06 -7.99 -6.27
N GLU A 317 -16.02 -7.09 -6.43
CA GLU A 317 -17.23 -7.33 -7.22
C GLU A 317 -16.90 -7.22 -8.72
N ALA A 318 -16.35 -8.31 -9.27
CA ALA A 318 -15.95 -8.39 -10.67
C ALA A 318 -16.79 -9.42 -11.45
N TYR A 319 -17.07 -9.09 -12.71
CA TYR A 319 -17.84 -9.93 -13.64
C TYR A 319 -16.95 -10.66 -14.66
N SER A 320 -15.66 -10.35 -14.69
CA SER A 320 -14.66 -11.08 -15.46
C SER A 320 -13.46 -11.42 -14.57
N TYR A 321 -12.74 -12.50 -14.88
CA TYR A 321 -11.52 -12.83 -14.15
C TYR A 321 -10.42 -11.77 -14.35
N VAL A 322 -10.40 -11.09 -15.49
CA VAL A 322 -9.46 -10.00 -15.75
C VAL A 322 -9.71 -8.85 -14.77
N ASP A 323 -10.98 -8.42 -14.65
CA ASP A 323 -11.36 -7.37 -13.70
C ASP A 323 -11.07 -7.80 -12.26
N LEU A 324 -11.39 -9.04 -11.90
CA LEU A 324 -11.14 -9.58 -10.56
C LEU A 324 -9.66 -9.49 -10.19
N PHE A 325 -8.76 -9.96 -11.06
CA PHE A 325 -7.33 -9.93 -10.78
C PHE A 325 -6.74 -8.52 -10.83
N SER A 326 -7.26 -7.64 -11.70
CA SER A 326 -6.83 -6.23 -11.74
C SER A 326 -7.18 -5.47 -10.46
N GLN A 327 -8.34 -5.76 -9.86
CA GLN A 327 -8.81 -5.08 -8.65
C GLN A 327 -8.22 -5.66 -7.35
N LEU A 328 -7.62 -6.87 -7.41
CA LEU A 328 -7.01 -7.50 -6.23
C LEU A 328 -5.67 -6.89 -5.84
N ASN A 329 -4.90 -6.38 -6.82
CA ASN A 329 -3.60 -5.76 -6.60
C ASN A 329 -3.59 -4.39 -7.28
N LEU A 330 -4.17 -3.40 -6.61
CA LEU A 330 -4.16 -2.04 -7.11
C LEU A 330 -2.74 -1.47 -7.02
N GLU A 331 -2.34 -0.77 -8.06
CA GLU A 331 -1.15 0.06 -8.04
C GLU A 331 -1.57 1.53 -7.84
N PRO A 332 -0.90 2.26 -6.95
CA PRO A 332 -1.19 3.67 -6.75
C PRO A 332 -0.84 4.48 -8.00
N LEU A 333 -1.79 5.29 -8.47
CA LEU A 333 -1.53 6.28 -9.51
C LEU A 333 -0.49 7.28 -9.03
N LYS A 334 0.28 7.82 -9.98
CA LYS A 334 1.29 8.87 -9.72
C LYS A 334 0.92 10.21 -10.34
N THR A 335 -0.30 10.31 -10.87
CA THR A 335 -0.78 11.45 -11.64
C THR A 335 -2.10 11.95 -11.06
N ALA A 336 -2.23 13.28 -11.02
CA ALA A 336 -3.45 13.99 -10.64
C ALA A 336 -4.19 14.56 -11.87
N VAL A 337 -3.85 14.08 -13.08
CA VAL A 337 -4.43 14.56 -14.33
C VAL A 337 -5.91 14.19 -14.40
N GLY A 338 -6.74 15.19 -14.68
CA GLY A 338 -8.19 15.04 -14.79
C GLY A 338 -8.88 14.82 -13.45
N LEU A 339 -8.29 15.28 -12.33
CA LEU A 339 -8.98 15.43 -11.04
C LEU A 339 -9.73 16.77 -10.95
N PRO A 340 -10.68 16.94 -10.00
CA PRO A 340 -11.42 18.18 -9.83
C PRO A 340 -10.50 19.39 -9.69
N ARG A 341 -10.80 20.49 -10.37
CA ARG A 341 -9.94 21.68 -10.38
C ARG A 341 -9.79 22.27 -8.98
N TYR A 342 -10.91 22.38 -8.25
CA TYR A 342 -10.94 22.91 -6.90
C TYR A 342 -10.06 22.12 -5.91
N LEU A 343 -9.97 20.79 -6.09
CA LEU A 343 -9.12 19.91 -5.29
C LEU A 343 -7.64 20.29 -5.45
N LEU A 344 -7.22 20.56 -6.68
CA LEU A 344 -5.83 20.91 -7.00
C LEU A 344 -5.48 22.33 -6.54
N GLU A 345 -6.38 23.29 -6.74
CA GLU A 345 -6.20 24.68 -6.28
C GLU A 345 -6.10 24.77 -4.75
N ASN A 346 -6.78 23.87 -4.03
CA ASN A 346 -6.81 23.82 -2.56
C ASN A 346 -6.07 22.60 -2.00
N SER A 347 -4.99 22.18 -2.66
CA SER A 347 -4.26 20.95 -2.35
C SER A 347 -3.77 20.87 -0.90
N GLU A 348 -3.55 22.01 -0.22
CA GLU A 348 -3.13 22.02 1.18
C GLU A 348 -4.19 21.44 2.12
N ASN A 349 -5.47 21.69 1.83
CA ASN A 349 -6.59 21.22 2.65
C ASN A 349 -6.98 19.77 2.31
N PHE A 350 -6.79 19.37 1.05
CA PHE A 350 -7.21 18.07 0.52
C PHE A 350 -6.04 17.15 0.15
N ARG A 351 -4.87 17.38 0.75
CA ARG A 351 -3.64 16.65 0.45
C ARG A 351 -3.80 15.13 0.60
N PHE A 352 -4.57 14.69 1.59
CA PHE A 352 -4.89 13.28 1.86
C PHE A 352 -5.63 12.57 0.73
N LEU A 353 -6.26 13.31 -0.19
CA LEU A 353 -6.95 12.76 -1.37
C LEU A 353 -6.03 12.67 -2.58
N LEU A 354 -4.85 13.29 -2.56
CA LEU A 354 -3.96 13.36 -3.70
C LEU A 354 -2.94 12.20 -3.71
N PRO A 355 -2.48 11.77 -4.90
CA PRO A 355 -1.45 10.74 -5.01
C PRO A 355 -0.13 11.06 -4.30
N GLY A 356 0.50 10.05 -3.68
CA GLY A 356 1.90 10.10 -3.25
C GLY A 356 2.16 10.40 -1.77
N GLU A 357 1.13 10.48 -0.92
CA GLU A 357 1.33 10.64 0.54
C GLU A 357 1.46 9.33 1.31
N LEU A 358 0.86 8.23 0.85
CA LEU A 358 0.82 6.96 1.58
C LEU A 358 2.12 6.14 1.42
N THR A 359 3.29 6.78 1.41
CA THR A 359 4.56 6.06 1.46
C THR A 359 4.82 5.57 2.88
N SER A 360 4.97 4.25 3.04
CA SER A 360 5.30 3.51 4.28
C SER A 360 6.67 3.86 4.91
N ARG A 361 7.30 4.95 4.49
CA ARG A 361 8.60 5.45 4.97
C ARG A 361 8.60 6.98 5.05
N SER A 362 7.75 7.54 5.89
CA SER A 362 8.01 8.87 6.45
C SER A 362 8.54 8.69 7.87
N PRO A 363 9.84 8.96 8.13
CA PRO A 363 10.33 9.04 9.49
C PRO A 363 9.69 10.26 10.12
N VAL A 364 8.89 10.05 11.18
CA VAL A 364 8.49 11.07 12.17
C VAL A 364 8.25 12.48 11.61
N GLY A 365 6.98 12.79 11.30
CA GLY A 365 6.50 14.17 11.32
C GLY A 365 6.26 14.84 9.97
N SER A 366 5.14 14.51 9.33
CA SER A 366 4.38 15.48 8.55
C SER A 366 2.95 14.99 8.29
N ARG A 367 2.04 15.38 9.20
CA ARG A 367 0.61 15.68 8.99
C ARG A 367 -0.27 14.67 8.24
N ILE A 368 -0.31 13.42 8.70
CA ILE A 368 -1.62 12.76 8.91
C ILE A 368 -1.86 12.86 10.41
N SER A 369 -2.79 13.75 10.81
CA SER A 369 -3.04 14.11 12.20
C SER A 369 -3.68 12.96 12.96
N ILE A 370 -2.88 11.98 13.37
CA ILE A 370 -3.20 11.14 14.51
C ILE A 370 -3.14 12.07 15.73
N MET A 371 -4.25 12.16 16.45
CA MET A 371 -4.46 12.91 17.70
C MET A 371 -3.29 12.78 18.67
N ALA A 372 -2.29 13.66 18.52
CA ALA A 372 -1.25 13.91 19.50
C ALA A 372 -1.42 15.35 19.98
N ASP A 373 -2.50 15.60 20.73
CA ASP A 373 -2.43 16.16 22.08
C ASP A 373 -3.81 16.74 22.50
N LEU A 374 -4.78 15.85 22.71
CA LEU A 374 -6.13 16.20 23.19
C LEU A 374 -6.07 17.04 24.49
N LYS A 375 -5.02 16.86 25.30
CA LYS A 375 -4.80 17.62 26.54
C LYS A 375 -4.41 19.07 26.28
N ALA A 376 -3.60 19.36 25.25
CA ALA A 376 -3.26 20.73 24.89
C ALA A 376 -4.46 21.47 24.30
N TYR A 377 -5.28 20.81 23.46
CA TYR A 377 -6.51 21.38 22.91
C TYR A 377 -7.56 21.68 24.00
N LEU A 378 -7.79 20.73 24.91
CA LEU A 378 -8.68 20.92 26.06
C LEU A 378 -8.13 22.00 27.02
N ALA A 379 -6.82 22.05 27.22
CA ALA A 379 -6.18 23.06 28.06
C ALA A 379 -6.32 24.48 27.48
N GLU A 380 -6.18 24.64 26.16
CA GLU A 380 -6.28 25.94 25.50
C GLU A 380 -7.74 26.45 25.42
N LYS A 381 -8.69 25.57 25.13
CA LYS A 381 -10.08 25.97 24.83
C LYS A 381 -11.05 25.82 26.00
N TYR A 382 -10.76 24.97 26.99
CA TYR A 382 -11.75 24.56 27.99
C TYR A 382 -11.23 24.45 29.43
N MET A 383 -9.94 24.72 29.70
CA MET A 383 -9.41 24.75 31.07
C MET A 383 -8.80 26.13 31.38
N SER A 384 -8.91 26.57 32.63
CA SER A 384 -8.26 27.79 33.12
C SER A 384 -7.50 27.52 34.42
N GLY A 385 -6.42 28.26 34.64
CA GLY A 385 -5.59 28.17 35.84
C GLY A 385 -4.28 27.38 35.67
N PRO A 386 -3.53 27.17 36.76
CA PRO A 386 -2.11 26.79 36.71
C PRO A 386 -1.82 25.45 36.01
N LYS A 387 -2.80 24.55 35.97
CA LYS A 387 -2.70 23.27 35.25
C LYS A 387 -2.79 23.43 33.73
N ALA A 388 -3.61 24.35 33.24
CA ALA A 388 -3.71 24.62 31.80
C ALA A 388 -2.41 25.26 31.29
N ASP A 389 -1.88 26.23 32.04
CA ASP A 389 -0.63 26.91 31.72
C ASP A 389 0.59 25.98 31.75
N ALA A 390 0.61 25.02 32.67
CA ALA A 390 1.65 23.99 32.75
C ALA A 390 1.63 23.00 31.56
N ILE A 391 0.46 22.74 30.98
CA ILE A 391 0.31 21.86 29.81
C ILE A 391 0.72 22.61 28.54
N LEU A 392 0.31 23.86 28.39
CA LEU A 392 0.64 24.71 27.23
C LEU A 392 2.11 25.14 27.18
N SER A 393 2.73 25.37 28.34
CA SER A 393 4.16 25.72 28.41
C SER A 393 5.10 24.56 28.07
N ARG A 394 4.61 23.32 28.19
CA ARG A 394 5.39 22.10 27.93
C ARG A 394 5.37 21.70 26.45
N THR A 395 4.42 22.22 25.67
CA THR A 395 4.23 21.92 24.25
C THR A 395 4.73 23.02 23.30
N ALA A 396 5.22 24.15 23.81
CA ALA A 396 5.73 25.25 22.98
C ALA A 396 7.17 24.98 22.42
N PRO A 397 7.45 25.28 21.13
CA PRO A 397 8.76 25.02 20.53
C PRO A 397 9.83 26.05 20.95
N LYS A 398 11.04 25.58 21.29
CA LYS A 398 12.18 26.44 21.68
C LYS A 398 12.77 27.20 20.48
N LYS A 399 12.86 28.54 20.57
CA LYS A 399 13.54 29.42 19.58
C LYS A 399 15.06 29.21 19.60
N LYS A 400 15.69 29.03 18.43
CA LYS A 400 17.15 29.04 18.24
C LYS A 400 17.73 30.44 18.45
N LYS A 401 18.89 30.53 19.12
CA LYS A 401 19.64 31.75 19.45
C LYS A 401 20.36 32.29 18.20
N LYS A 402 20.17 33.58 17.89
CA LYS A 402 20.84 34.35 16.82
C LYS A 402 22.25 34.76 17.28
N ARG A 403 23.30 34.49 16.50
CA ARG A 403 24.66 35.03 16.72
C ARG A 403 24.82 36.34 15.92
N LYS A 404 25.48 37.32 16.54
CA LYS A 404 25.74 38.70 16.05
C LYS A 404 26.63 38.70 14.80
N ALA A 405 26.34 39.65 13.91
CA ALA A 405 27.22 40.08 12.82
C ALA A 405 28.01 41.31 13.28
N ASP A 406 29.30 41.36 12.94
CA ASP A 406 30.07 42.60 12.78
C ASP A 406 30.49 42.69 11.30
N GLY A 407 30.37 43.89 10.75
CA GLY A 407 30.55 44.15 9.33
C GLY A 407 31.87 44.82 9.00
N THR A 408 32.36 44.59 7.78
CA THR A 408 33.09 45.57 6.97
C THR A 408 32.99 45.16 5.49
N ALA A 409 32.82 46.14 4.60
CA ALA A 409 32.79 46.01 3.14
C ALA A 409 33.67 47.15 2.56
N PRO A 410 33.89 47.29 1.22
CA PRO A 410 33.86 46.32 0.11
C PRO A 410 35.14 46.41 -0.77
N THR A 411 35.47 45.38 -1.57
CA THR A 411 36.12 45.58 -2.89
C THR A 411 35.85 44.41 -3.84
N SER A 412 35.60 44.78 -5.08
CA SER A 412 35.34 44.00 -6.30
C SER A 412 36.44 42.99 -6.67
N ASN A 413 36.05 41.78 -7.08
CA ASN A 413 36.33 41.23 -8.42
C ASN A 413 35.75 39.82 -8.63
N VAL A 414 35.50 39.56 -9.91
CA VAL A 414 34.88 38.39 -10.57
C VAL A 414 35.65 37.08 -10.33
N SER A 415 34.96 35.98 -10.02
CA SER A 415 35.35 34.61 -10.41
C SER A 415 34.26 33.55 -10.14
N PHE A 416 33.94 32.79 -11.20
CA PHE A 416 33.61 31.37 -11.28
C PHE A 416 33.05 30.63 -10.03
N ILE A 417 31.86 30.05 -10.21
CA ILE A 417 31.32 28.98 -9.37
C ILE A 417 32.21 27.74 -9.52
N LYS A 418 32.67 27.23 -8.38
CA LYS A 418 33.43 26.00 -8.20
C LYS A 418 32.55 25.10 -7.33
N ASP A 419 32.00 24.05 -7.94
CA ASP A 419 31.33 22.96 -7.22
C ASP A 419 32.42 22.01 -6.70
N ASP A 420 32.44 21.79 -5.39
CA ASP A 420 33.28 20.78 -4.75
C ASP A 420 32.57 19.42 -4.84
N ASP A 421 32.93 18.66 -5.87
CA ASP A 421 32.80 17.21 -5.94
C ASP A 421 33.97 16.54 -5.19
N ASN A 422 33.66 15.66 -4.25
CA ASN A 422 34.54 14.58 -3.79
C ASN A 422 33.64 13.33 -3.69
N GLY A 423 33.63 12.38 -4.64
CA GLY A 423 34.77 11.81 -5.36
C GLY A 423 35.43 10.77 -4.46
N TRP A 424 34.83 9.58 -4.35
CA TRP A 424 35.49 8.41 -3.73
C TRP A 424 36.10 7.61 -4.85
N ASP A 425 37.40 7.80 -5.00
CA ASP A 425 38.26 7.15 -5.97
C ASP A 425 38.41 5.67 -5.61
N MET A 426 38.29 4.84 -6.64
CA MET A 426 38.72 3.46 -6.65
C MET A 426 40.23 3.46 -6.87
N ASP A 427 40.96 2.52 -6.27
CA ASP A 427 41.83 1.74 -7.14
C ASP A 427 41.85 0.26 -6.79
N GLN A 428 41.77 -0.47 -7.89
CA GLN A 428 41.91 -1.89 -8.15
C GLN A 428 43.43 -2.22 -8.17
N ASN A 429 43.97 -3.43 -8.23
CA ASN A 429 43.50 -4.75 -8.64
C ASN A 429 44.61 -5.78 -8.30
N LYS A 430 44.24 -7.06 -8.53
CA LYS A 430 45.05 -8.23 -8.92
C LYS A 430 45.19 -9.34 -7.88
N GLU A 431 44.35 -10.37 -7.98
CA GLU A 431 44.45 -11.56 -8.87
C GLU A 431 45.32 -12.63 -8.15
N GLU A 432 44.99 -13.92 -8.02
CA GLU A 432 43.89 -14.75 -8.53
C GLU A 432 44.02 -16.16 -7.87
N ASP A 433 42.97 -16.98 -8.04
CA ASP A 433 42.93 -18.46 -8.08
C ASP A 433 42.72 -19.32 -6.80
N ASP A 434 41.43 -19.61 -6.57
CA ASP A 434 40.77 -20.93 -6.68
C ASP A 434 41.45 -22.21 -6.12
N GLU A 435 40.76 -22.96 -5.24
CA GLU A 435 39.82 -24.03 -5.64
C GLU A 435 39.36 -24.90 -4.43
N PHE A 436 38.17 -25.49 -4.59
CA PHE A 436 37.26 -26.19 -3.67
C PHE A 436 37.77 -27.51 -3.04
N ALA A 437 37.21 -27.91 -1.87
CA ALA A 437 36.30 -29.07 -1.75
C ALA A 437 35.84 -29.44 -0.32
N ASP A 438 34.51 -29.50 -0.21
CA ASP A 438 33.57 -30.19 0.69
C ASP A 438 33.98 -31.16 1.80
N ALA A 439 33.20 -31.06 2.88
CA ALA A 439 32.92 -32.08 3.87
C ALA A 439 31.74 -32.99 3.45
N VAL A 440 31.84 -34.32 3.60
CA VAL A 440 30.72 -35.20 4.02
C VAL A 440 31.22 -36.41 4.82
N VAL A 441 30.39 -36.76 5.80
CA VAL A 441 30.46 -37.72 6.90
C VAL A 441 30.17 -39.19 6.50
N ALA A 442 30.91 -40.10 7.16
CA ALA A 442 30.63 -41.50 7.58
C ALA A 442 30.36 -42.64 6.56
N SER A 443 31.08 -43.75 6.73
CA SER A 443 30.52 -44.97 7.36
C SER A 443 31.60 -46.06 7.57
N ASP A 444 31.46 -46.76 8.70
CA ASP A 444 32.26 -47.90 9.14
C ASP A 444 32.34 -49.03 8.10
N ARG A 445 33.49 -49.73 8.07
CA ARG A 445 33.56 -51.20 8.03
C ARG A 445 34.98 -51.70 8.32
N SER A 446 35.01 -52.87 8.93
CA SER A 446 36.05 -53.40 9.77
C SER A 446 37.03 -54.36 9.06
N PHE A 447 38.13 -54.62 9.78
CA PHE A 447 39.04 -55.79 9.72
C PHE A 447 40.38 -55.73 8.93
N LYS A 448 41.44 -55.86 9.75
CA LYS A 448 42.74 -56.59 9.57
C LYS A 448 43.99 -55.85 9.05
N LYS A 449 44.78 -55.43 10.05
CA LYS A 449 46.21 -55.77 10.31
C LYS A 449 47.23 -55.69 9.15
N ARG A 450 48.07 -54.66 9.30
CA ARG A 450 49.54 -54.73 9.53
C ARG A 450 50.47 -54.40 8.35
N LYS A 451 51.40 -53.49 8.69
CA LYS A 451 52.76 -53.20 8.19
C LYS A 451 52.91 -52.18 7.05
N VAL A 452 53.30 -50.98 7.47
CA VAL A 452 54.06 -49.98 6.71
C VAL A 452 55.54 -50.36 6.70
N ALA A 453 56.19 -50.23 5.54
CA ALA A 453 57.62 -49.95 5.36
C ALA A 453 57.66 -48.87 4.27
N ALA A 454 57.85 -47.59 4.62
CA ALA A 454 59.11 -46.88 4.88
C ALA A 454 59.79 -46.36 3.59
N SER A 455 60.28 -45.12 3.70
CA SER A 455 60.92 -44.21 2.72
C SER A 455 59.94 -43.22 2.06
N ASP A 456 60.15 -41.90 2.07
CA ASP A 456 61.16 -41.05 2.71
C ASP A 456 60.68 -39.59 2.66
N ALA A 457 61.40 -38.70 3.38
CA ALA A 457 61.30 -37.24 3.40
C ALA A 457 60.29 -36.62 4.40
N SER A 458 60.79 -36.44 5.62
CA SER A 458 60.25 -35.54 6.64
C SER A 458 60.99 -34.21 6.60
N ASN A 459 60.26 -33.11 6.39
CA ASN A 459 60.70 -31.76 6.75
C ASN A 459 59.69 -31.24 7.77
N TRP A 460 59.98 -31.48 9.05
CA TRP A 460 59.30 -30.82 10.16
C TRP A 460 59.92 -29.44 10.33
N VAL A 461 59.11 -28.40 10.13
CA VAL A 461 59.44 -27.04 10.59
C VAL A 461 58.43 -26.65 11.66
N THR A 462 58.98 -26.47 12.85
CA THR A 462 58.38 -25.87 14.04
C THR A 462 57.68 -24.55 13.71
N VAL A 463 56.41 -24.44 14.08
CA VAL A 463 55.67 -23.18 14.07
C VAL A 463 56.25 -22.28 15.16
N GLN A 464 56.99 -21.25 14.76
CA GLN A 464 57.37 -20.14 15.61
C GLN A 464 56.25 -19.09 15.59
N GLU A 465 55.94 -18.58 16.77
CA GLU A 465 55.00 -17.49 17.02
C GLU A 465 55.44 -16.23 16.27
N GLY A 466 54.56 -15.73 15.39
CA GLY A 466 54.76 -14.53 14.60
C GLY A 466 53.57 -13.59 14.73
N GLU A 467 53.83 -12.50 15.44
CA GLU A 467 53.30 -11.14 15.27
C GLU A 467 51.78 -10.92 15.23
N ASN A 468 51.31 -10.27 16.30
CA ASN A 468 50.04 -9.56 16.42
C ASN A 468 49.75 -8.70 15.17
N LYS A 469 48.86 -9.20 14.31
CA LYS A 469 48.01 -8.32 13.48
C LYS A 469 46.91 -7.73 14.39
N PRO A 470 46.58 -6.44 14.23
CA PRO A 470 45.49 -5.85 14.98
C PRO A 470 44.19 -6.56 14.58
N GLU A 471 43.49 -7.11 15.57
CA GLU A 471 42.09 -7.51 15.41
C GLU A 471 41.32 -6.27 14.96
N GLU A 472 40.65 -6.35 13.81
CA GLU A 472 39.55 -5.44 13.51
C GLU A 472 38.45 -5.75 14.52
N GLU A 473 38.43 -5.00 15.62
CA GLU A 473 37.32 -5.01 16.56
C GLU A 473 36.05 -4.64 15.80
N GLU A 474 35.10 -5.58 15.72
CA GLU A 474 33.71 -5.23 15.43
C GLU A 474 33.31 -4.12 16.40
N VAL A 475 32.92 -2.96 15.86
CA VAL A 475 32.47 -1.82 16.66
C VAL A 475 31.19 -2.24 17.38
N THR A 476 31.35 -2.70 18.63
CA THR A 476 30.23 -2.93 19.52
C THR A 476 29.46 -1.62 19.67
N PRO A 477 28.14 -1.60 19.42
CA PRO A 477 27.34 -0.40 19.62
C PRO A 477 27.53 0.14 21.04
N ALA A 478 27.55 1.46 21.21
CA ALA A 478 27.91 2.16 22.46
C ALA A 478 27.14 1.72 23.74
N ASP A 479 26.08 0.92 23.59
CA ASP A 479 25.30 0.33 24.68
C ASP A 479 25.93 -0.93 25.31
N GLU A 480 27.07 -1.44 24.82
CA GLU A 480 27.68 -2.71 25.25
C GLU A 480 29.06 -2.58 25.93
N GLN A 481 29.42 -1.43 26.50
CA GLN A 481 30.58 -1.39 27.40
C GLN A 481 30.24 -2.03 28.77
N PRO A 482 30.98 -3.06 29.22
CA PRO A 482 30.77 -3.61 30.56
C PRO A 482 31.15 -2.58 31.63
N LEU A 483 30.24 -2.32 32.57
CA LEU A 483 30.53 -1.50 33.75
C LEU A 483 31.49 -2.29 34.66
N VAL A 484 32.77 -1.93 34.66
CA VAL A 484 33.76 -2.50 35.58
C VAL A 484 33.45 -1.96 36.97
N VAL A 485 32.95 -2.82 37.85
CA VAL A 485 32.83 -2.54 39.29
C VAL A 485 34.20 -2.78 39.90
N GLU A 486 34.96 -1.72 40.13
CA GLU A 486 36.22 -1.79 40.85
C GLU A 486 35.95 -2.12 42.33
N THR A 487 36.30 -3.34 42.74
CA THR A 487 36.38 -3.70 44.16
C THR A 487 37.75 -3.26 44.69
N GLU A 488 37.77 -2.28 45.60
CA GLU A 488 38.98 -1.81 46.28
C GLU A 488 39.58 -2.92 47.17
N GLU A 489 40.62 -3.60 46.69
CA GLU A 489 41.49 -4.42 47.54
C GLU A 489 42.60 -3.56 48.16
N SER A 490 42.49 -3.35 49.46
CA SER A 490 43.48 -2.69 50.30
C SER A 490 44.74 -3.54 50.46
N SER A 491 45.79 -3.29 49.66
CA SER A 491 47.13 -3.83 49.93
C SER A 491 48.04 -2.74 50.53
N ARG A 492 48.09 -2.69 51.86
CA ARG A 492 49.15 -2.00 52.62
C ARG A 492 50.41 -2.89 52.59
N GLY A 493 51.22 -2.75 51.55
CA GLY A 493 52.56 -3.34 51.47
C GLY A 493 53.63 -2.33 51.88
N GLY A 494 54.32 -2.57 53.00
CA GLY A 494 55.45 -1.76 53.45
C GLY A 494 56.69 -1.95 52.56
N GLY A 495 57.16 -0.85 51.98
CA GLY A 495 58.38 -0.79 51.15
C GLY A 495 58.57 0.60 50.54
N LEU A 496 59.82 0.97 50.21
CA LEU A 496 60.25 2.29 49.71
C LEU A 496 59.34 2.85 48.62
N MET A 497 58.64 3.95 48.93
CA MET A 497 57.74 4.63 47.99
C MET A 497 58.50 5.59 47.08
N THR A 498 58.18 5.55 45.78
CA THR A 498 58.72 6.45 44.75
C THR A 498 58.13 7.87 44.87
N ALA A 499 58.90 8.90 44.54
CA ALA A 499 58.50 10.31 44.67
C ALA A 499 57.20 10.68 43.91
N SER A 500 56.83 9.93 42.86
CA SER A 500 55.56 10.11 42.15
C SER A 500 54.34 9.62 42.94
N LYS A 501 54.47 8.56 43.74
CA LYS A 501 53.40 8.05 44.63
C LYS A 501 53.18 8.97 45.82
N LEU A 502 54.25 9.59 46.33
CA LEU A 502 54.18 10.55 47.44
C LEU A 502 53.49 11.87 46.99
N ARG A 503 53.69 12.32 45.75
CA ARG A 503 52.97 13.48 45.17
C ARG A 503 51.48 13.24 44.98
N LYS A 504 51.04 12.01 44.70
CA LYS A 504 49.61 11.64 44.62
C LYS A 504 48.93 11.54 45.99
N MET A 505 49.70 11.33 47.07
CA MET A 505 49.18 11.22 48.45
C MET A 505 49.20 12.55 49.22
N MET A 506 49.80 13.61 48.70
CA MET A 506 49.78 14.92 49.35
C MET A 506 48.41 15.59 49.15
N PRO A 507 47.69 15.97 50.23
CA PRO A 507 46.41 16.65 50.09
C PRO A 507 46.65 18.08 49.60
N SER A 508 46.33 18.36 48.34
CA SER A 508 46.22 19.74 47.87
C SER A 508 45.11 20.43 48.65
N SER A 509 45.49 21.49 49.35
CA SER A 509 44.63 22.33 50.18
C SER A 509 43.35 22.76 49.47
N ARG A 510 42.22 22.54 50.15
CA ARG A 510 40.89 23.03 49.83
C ARG A 510 40.90 24.52 49.46
N LEU A 511 40.33 24.84 48.29
CA LEU A 511 39.54 26.05 48.12
C LEU A 511 38.15 25.63 47.65
N SER A 512 37.17 26.08 48.42
CA SER A 512 35.74 25.81 48.30
C SER A 512 35.19 26.08 46.90
N LYS A 513 34.65 25.04 46.26
CA LYS A 513 33.52 25.17 45.35
C LYS A 513 32.42 24.26 45.86
N GLN A 514 31.31 24.89 46.25
CA GLN A 514 30.02 24.26 46.45
C GLN A 514 29.62 23.65 45.10
N GLU A 515 29.73 22.33 44.96
CA GLU A 515 29.18 21.63 43.80
C GLU A 515 27.70 21.38 44.07
N THR A 516 26.86 22.08 43.32
CA THR A 516 25.46 21.73 43.12
C THR A 516 25.40 20.37 42.44
N ALA A 517 24.81 19.37 43.10
CA ALA A 517 24.61 18.04 42.55
C ALA A 517 24.07 18.10 41.12
N THR A 518 24.67 17.32 40.22
CA THR A 518 24.32 17.30 38.81
C THR A 518 22.94 16.64 38.61
N ALA A 519 22.21 17.04 37.56
CA ALA A 519 20.87 16.50 37.29
C ALA A 519 20.86 14.97 37.08
N GLU A 520 21.99 14.38 36.69
CA GLU A 520 22.17 12.93 36.55
C GLU A 520 22.30 12.22 37.91
N GLU A 521 22.95 12.84 38.91
CA GLU A 521 23.03 12.31 40.27
C GLU A 521 21.67 12.36 40.99
N ILE A 522 20.88 13.41 40.73
CA ILE A 522 19.51 13.52 41.24
C ILE A 522 18.58 12.49 40.57
N ALA A 523 18.80 12.20 39.28
CA ALA A 523 18.04 11.18 38.55
C ALA A 523 18.41 9.76 38.99
N GLN A 524 19.69 9.47 39.27
CA GLN A 524 20.12 8.19 39.86
C GLN A 524 19.60 8.00 41.28
N ALA A 525 19.51 9.08 42.08
CA ALA A 525 18.92 9.03 43.42
C ALA A 525 17.39 8.79 43.43
N GLN A 526 16.71 8.99 42.29
CA GLN A 526 15.26 8.81 42.11
C GLN A 526 14.89 7.54 41.33
N GLU A 527 15.80 6.58 41.14
CA GLU A 527 15.48 5.32 40.46
C GLU A 527 14.46 4.47 41.24
N THR A 528 13.37 4.12 40.57
CA THR A 528 12.31 3.28 41.12
C THR A 528 12.73 1.80 41.13
N VAL A 529 12.84 1.22 42.32
CA VAL A 529 13.22 -0.18 42.51
C VAL A 529 12.02 -1.11 42.28
N TYR A 530 11.97 -1.76 41.12
CA TYR A 530 10.97 -2.79 40.84
C TYR A 530 11.39 -4.12 41.46
N ARG A 531 10.46 -4.80 42.14
CA ARG A 531 10.67 -6.13 42.75
C ARG A 531 9.59 -7.10 42.27
N ASP A 532 9.95 -8.37 42.11
CA ASP A 532 8.95 -9.43 41.88
C ASP A 532 8.21 -9.81 43.16
N SER A 533 7.18 -10.65 43.03
CA SER A 533 6.39 -11.18 44.16
C SER A 533 7.20 -12.02 45.15
N SER A 534 8.46 -12.39 44.81
CA SER A 534 9.43 -13.04 45.68
C SER A 534 10.47 -12.08 46.30
N GLY A 535 10.36 -10.77 46.06
CA GLY A 535 11.19 -9.74 46.69
C GLY A 535 12.55 -9.50 46.02
N LYS A 536 12.85 -10.13 44.89
CA LYS A 536 14.11 -9.94 44.14
C LYS A 536 14.02 -8.65 43.32
N ARG A 537 15.08 -7.82 43.40
CA ARG A 537 15.21 -6.57 42.63
C ARG A 537 15.37 -6.90 41.14
N ARG A 538 14.53 -6.30 40.30
CA ARG A 538 14.58 -6.43 38.84
C ARG A 538 15.27 -5.22 38.23
N ASP A 539 16.32 -5.46 37.48
CA ASP A 539 17.06 -4.41 36.77
C ASP A 539 16.42 -4.19 35.40
N ALA A 540 15.50 -3.22 35.31
CA ALA A 540 14.71 -2.95 34.11
C ALA A 540 15.57 -2.65 32.85
N LYS A 541 16.77 -2.08 33.05
CA LYS A 541 17.73 -1.83 31.96
C LYS A 541 18.34 -3.14 31.43
N ALA A 542 18.68 -4.07 32.33
CA ALA A 542 19.22 -5.38 31.96
C ALA A 542 18.16 -6.28 31.30
N GLU A 543 16.93 -6.27 31.81
CA GLU A 543 15.82 -7.03 31.19
C GLU A 543 15.46 -6.51 29.79
N LYS A 544 15.48 -5.17 29.59
CA LYS A 544 15.22 -4.57 28.28
C LYS A 544 16.34 -4.86 27.28
N ALA A 545 17.61 -4.85 27.73
CA ALA A 545 18.76 -5.23 26.91
C ALA A 545 18.70 -6.72 26.52
N ALA A 546 18.38 -7.61 27.47
CA ALA A 546 18.21 -9.03 27.20
C ALA A 546 17.04 -9.32 26.23
N ALA A 547 15.91 -8.61 26.40
CA ALA A 547 14.76 -8.72 25.49
C ALA A 547 15.08 -8.21 24.07
N ALA A 548 15.88 -7.15 23.94
CA ALA A 548 16.34 -6.64 22.65
C ALA A 548 17.27 -7.63 21.95
N ARG A 549 18.20 -8.27 22.68
CA ARG A 549 19.08 -9.33 22.14
C ARG A 549 18.27 -10.54 21.67
N ALA A 550 17.34 -11.03 22.48
CA ALA A 550 16.48 -12.16 22.11
C ALA A 550 15.58 -11.87 20.90
N LYS A 551 15.16 -10.60 20.72
CA LYS A 551 14.40 -10.18 19.54
C LYS A 551 15.26 -10.19 18.27
N ARG A 552 16.49 -9.66 18.32
CA ARG A 552 17.43 -9.68 17.19
C ARG A 552 17.78 -11.10 16.76
N GLU A 553 18.10 -11.97 17.71
CA GLU A 553 18.41 -13.37 17.43
C GLU A 553 17.21 -14.11 16.79
N ARG A 554 15.98 -13.76 17.18
CA ARG A 554 14.77 -14.30 16.54
C ARG A 554 14.61 -13.79 15.11
N GLU A 555 14.83 -12.50 14.87
CA GLU A 555 14.75 -11.88 13.54
C GLU A 555 15.81 -12.47 12.60
N GLU A 556 17.03 -12.72 13.07
CA GLU A 556 18.10 -13.39 12.31
C GLU A 556 17.74 -14.84 11.97
N LYS A 557 17.20 -15.60 12.92
CA LYS A 557 16.74 -16.98 12.67
C LYS A 557 15.57 -17.04 11.68
N GLU A 558 14.65 -16.09 11.76
CA GLU A 558 13.55 -15.96 10.80
C GLU A 558 14.07 -15.58 9.41
N ALA A 559 15.05 -14.67 9.31
CA ALA A 559 15.71 -14.31 8.06
C ALA A 559 16.44 -15.51 7.43
N GLN A 560 17.21 -16.27 8.21
CA GLN A 560 17.89 -17.49 7.75
C GLN A 560 16.88 -18.53 7.25
N LYS A 561 15.75 -18.70 7.93
CA LYS A 561 14.68 -19.61 7.51
C LYS A 561 14.01 -19.16 6.21
N MET A 562 13.82 -17.85 6.03
CA MET A 562 13.31 -17.27 4.78
C MET A 562 14.30 -17.44 3.62
N GLU A 563 15.60 -17.27 3.87
CA GLU A 563 16.65 -17.48 2.87
C GLU A 563 16.80 -18.96 2.48
N TRP A 564 16.58 -19.88 3.41
CA TRP A 564 16.57 -21.33 3.14
C TRP A 564 15.33 -21.74 2.32
N GLY A 565 14.22 -21.00 2.44
CA GLY A 565 13.00 -21.22 1.67
C GLY A 565 13.05 -20.70 0.22
N LYS A 566 14.05 -19.89 -0.14
CA LYS A 566 14.26 -19.39 -1.52
C LYS A 566 14.97 -20.44 -2.39
N GLY A 567 14.51 -20.60 -3.63
CA GLY A 567 15.16 -21.51 -4.58
C GLY A 567 16.53 -21.01 -5.04
N LEU A 568 17.48 -21.91 -5.27
CA LEU A 568 18.85 -21.57 -5.69
C LEU A 568 18.89 -20.75 -7.00
N VAL A 569 18.05 -21.11 -7.98
CA VAL A 569 17.91 -20.39 -9.26
C VAL A 569 17.39 -18.96 -9.05
N GLN A 570 16.48 -18.75 -8.10
CA GLN A 570 15.94 -17.42 -7.81
C GLN A 570 17.00 -16.50 -7.21
N LYS A 571 17.93 -17.04 -6.42
CA LYS A 571 19.08 -16.28 -5.88
C LYS A 571 20.06 -15.93 -7.00
N GLU A 572 20.43 -16.89 -7.84
CA GLU A 572 21.32 -16.65 -9.00
C GLU A 572 20.72 -15.61 -9.97
N GLU A 573 19.40 -15.66 -10.22
CA GLU A 573 18.69 -14.67 -11.04
C GLU A 573 18.69 -13.28 -10.40
N GLU A 574 18.49 -13.19 -9.07
CA GLU A 574 18.52 -11.94 -8.32
C GLU A 574 19.91 -11.30 -8.35
N GLU A 575 20.97 -12.10 -8.18
CA GLU A 575 22.36 -11.65 -8.29
C GLU A 575 22.69 -11.19 -9.71
N LYS A 576 22.30 -11.98 -10.73
CA LYS A 576 22.51 -11.61 -12.14
C LYS A 576 21.79 -10.31 -12.49
N LYS A 577 20.56 -10.14 -12.02
CA LYS A 577 19.78 -8.91 -12.21
C LYS A 577 20.43 -7.72 -11.52
N LYS A 578 21.01 -7.90 -10.34
CA LYS A 578 21.76 -6.86 -9.62
C LYS A 578 23.00 -6.43 -10.41
N GLN A 579 23.75 -7.39 -10.94
CA GLN A 579 24.90 -7.13 -11.80
C GLN A 579 24.49 -6.41 -13.09
N GLU A 580 23.41 -6.84 -13.73
CA GLU A 580 22.88 -6.19 -14.92
C GLU A 580 22.44 -4.75 -14.63
N LEU A 581 21.76 -4.51 -13.51
CA LEU A 581 21.34 -3.17 -13.09
C LEU A 581 22.54 -2.26 -12.83
N GLN A 582 23.62 -2.79 -12.26
CA GLN A 582 24.87 -2.04 -12.08
C GLN A 582 25.50 -1.69 -13.43
N LYS A 583 25.54 -2.63 -14.38
CA LYS A 583 25.99 -2.35 -15.75
C LYS A 583 25.11 -1.33 -16.46
N LEU A 584 23.79 -1.36 -16.24
CA LEU A 584 22.85 -0.41 -16.85
C LEU A 584 22.97 1.00 -16.28
N LYS A 585 23.40 1.16 -15.02
CA LYS A 585 23.68 2.49 -14.44
C LYS A 585 24.79 3.23 -15.17
N GLU A 586 25.78 2.50 -15.67
CA GLU A 586 26.95 3.05 -16.35
C GLU A 586 26.72 3.22 -17.87
N LYS A 587 25.64 2.62 -18.42
CA LYS A 587 25.33 2.66 -19.85
C LYS A 587 24.42 3.82 -20.21
N ALA A 588 24.63 4.35 -21.43
CA ALA A 588 23.74 5.35 -22.01
C ALA A 588 22.36 4.75 -22.33
N PHE A 589 21.33 5.61 -22.36
CA PHE A 589 19.94 5.21 -22.62
C PHE A 589 19.72 4.61 -24.02
N ALA A 590 20.40 5.15 -25.05
CA ALA A 590 20.33 4.66 -26.42
C ALA A 590 21.52 3.75 -26.75
N ARG A 591 21.26 2.56 -27.30
CA ARG A 591 22.28 1.69 -27.88
C ARG A 591 22.37 1.96 -29.38
N HIS A 592 23.56 2.30 -29.86
CA HIS A 592 23.84 2.50 -31.28
C HIS A 592 24.51 1.26 -31.89
N ALA A 593 24.60 1.19 -33.22
CA ALA A 593 25.26 0.09 -33.91
C ALA A 593 26.74 -0.08 -33.50
N ASP A 594 27.38 1.00 -33.04
CA ASP A 594 28.78 1.03 -32.61
C ASP A 594 29.00 0.60 -31.15
N ASP A 595 27.93 0.20 -30.42
CA ASP A 595 28.03 -0.24 -29.03
C ASP A 595 28.95 -1.47 -28.92
N LYS A 596 30.03 -1.34 -28.14
CA LYS A 596 31.09 -2.35 -28.04
C LYS A 596 30.56 -3.65 -27.44
N ASP A 597 29.75 -3.57 -26.39
CA ASP A 597 29.22 -4.74 -25.69
C ASP A 597 28.23 -5.50 -26.58
N LEU A 598 27.38 -4.76 -27.30
CA LEU A 598 26.44 -5.35 -28.27
C LEU A 598 27.20 -6.06 -29.40
N ASN A 599 28.25 -5.45 -29.92
CA ASN A 599 29.07 -6.02 -30.98
C ASN A 599 29.85 -7.26 -30.52
N GLU A 600 30.35 -7.25 -29.28
CA GLU A 600 30.98 -8.41 -28.66
C GLU A 600 29.98 -9.55 -28.45
N GLU A 601 28.77 -9.26 -27.99
CA GLU A 601 27.68 -10.24 -27.85
C GLU A 601 27.30 -10.85 -29.20
N GLN A 602 27.18 -10.03 -30.25
CA GLN A 602 26.87 -10.50 -31.60
C GLN A 602 28.00 -11.36 -32.19
N LYS A 603 29.27 -10.99 -31.95
CA LYS A 603 30.42 -11.81 -32.36
C LYS A 603 30.51 -13.13 -31.59
N ALA A 604 30.03 -13.16 -30.36
CA ALA A 604 30.01 -14.37 -29.53
C ALA A 604 28.84 -15.32 -29.86
N LYS A 605 27.83 -14.86 -30.61
CA LYS A 605 26.66 -15.67 -30.96
C LYS A 605 27.03 -16.78 -31.94
N GLU A 606 26.89 -18.03 -31.51
CA GLU A 606 27.08 -19.18 -32.38
C GLU A 606 26.01 -19.23 -33.48
N LEU A 607 26.43 -19.08 -34.73
CA LEU A 607 25.59 -19.25 -35.91
C LEU A 607 25.66 -20.71 -36.36
N TRP A 608 24.49 -21.37 -36.40
CA TRP A 608 24.39 -22.79 -36.77
C TRP A 608 24.89 -23.10 -38.19
N ASN A 609 24.92 -22.10 -39.07
CA ASN A 609 25.30 -22.17 -40.47
C ASN A 609 26.69 -21.56 -40.77
N ASP A 610 27.52 -21.28 -39.76
CA ASP A 610 28.87 -20.75 -39.96
C ASP A 610 29.85 -21.86 -40.40
N PRO A 611 30.36 -21.82 -41.66
CA PRO A 611 31.33 -22.79 -42.13
C PRO A 611 32.69 -22.69 -41.40
N ALA A 612 33.02 -21.54 -40.82
CA ALA A 612 34.25 -21.33 -40.06
C ALA A 612 34.22 -21.97 -38.65
N ALA A 613 33.03 -22.19 -38.09
CA ALA A 613 32.85 -22.78 -36.75
C ALA A 613 33.46 -24.18 -36.62
N ALA A 614 33.48 -24.96 -37.71
CA ALA A 614 34.11 -26.28 -37.77
C ALA A 614 35.64 -26.23 -37.62
N PHE A 615 36.27 -25.11 -37.99
CA PHE A 615 37.73 -24.94 -37.91
C PHE A 615 38.20 -24.38 -36.56
N ILE A 616 37.35 -23.62 -35.86
CA ILE A 616 37.69 -22.92 -34.62
C ILE A 616 37.42 -23.79 -33.37
N THR A 617 36.46 -24.71 -33.43
CA THR A 617 36.06 -25.52 -32.27
C THR A 617 37.01 -26.70 -32.03
N LYS A 618 38.06 -26.49 -31.22
CA LYS A 618 38.75 -27.61 -30.55
C LYS A 618 37.74 -28.31 -29.64
N LYS A 619 37.62 -29.65 -29.72
CA LYS A 619 36.77 -30.45 -28.81
C LYS A 619 37.14 -30.12 -27.36
N ARG A 620 36.33 -29.30 -26.69
CA ARG A 620 36.54 -28.94 -25.28
C ARG A 620 36.53 -30.22 -24.43
N SER A 621 37.60 -30.48 -23.68
CA SER A 621 37.59 -31.47 -22.61
C SER A 621 36.55 -31.05 -21.59
N LYS A 622 35.63 -31.96 -21.24
CA LYS A 622 34.56 -31.67 -20.29
C LYS A 622 35.19 -31.35 -18.93
N GLY A 623 35.17 -30.07 -18.54
CA GLY A 623 35.41 -29.67 -17.16
C GLY A 623 34.37 -30.29 -16.21
N PRO A 624 34.48 -30.07 -14.89
CA PRO A 624 33.56 -30.61 -13.90
C PRO A 624 32.14 -30.09 -14.17
N ARG A 625 31.34 -30.87 -14.91
CA ARG A 625 29.94 -30.57 -15.21
C ARG A 625 29.08 -31.21 -14.15
N LYS A 626 28.14 -30.44 -13.58
CA LYS A 626 26.99 -31.01 -12.90
C LYS A 626 26.40 -32.10 -13.81
N PRO A 627 26.14 -33.31 -13.31
CA PRO A 627 25.65 -34.39 -14.15
C PRO A 627 24.37 -33.92 -14.86
N GLU A 628 24.30 -34.14 -16.17
CA GLU A 628 23.13 -33.84 -17.00
C GLU A 628 22.43 -35.16 -17.38
N TYR A 629 21.15 -35.07 -17.67
CA TYR A 629 20.37 -36.22 -18.13
C TYR A 629 20.79 -36.65 -19.54
N ASN A 630 21.09 -37.95 -19.71
CA ASN A 630 21.59 -38.54 -20.96
C ASN A 630 20.61 -39.51 -21.62
N GLY A 631 19.35 -39.56 -21.16
CA GLY A 631 18.34 -40.49 -21.69
C GLY A 631 17.55 -39.92 -22.88
N PRO A 632 16.44 -40.59 -23.29
CA PRO A 632 15.58 -40.14 -24.40
C PRO A 632 15.04 -38.72 -24.18
N PRO A 633 14.78 -37.95 -25.25
CA PRO A 633 14.37 -36.55 -25.15
C PRO A 633 13.13 -36.41 -24.26
N PRO A 634 13.17 -35.55 -23.23
CA PRO A 634 12.06 -35.37 -22.31
C PRO A 634 10.84 -34.75 -23.01
N PRO A 635 9.62 -34.99 -22.52
CA PRO A 635 8.46 -34.24 -22.96
C PRO A 635 8.68 -32.74 -22.69
N PRO A 636 8.23 -31.86 -23.60
CA PRO A 636 8.36 -30.42 -23.41
C PRO A 636 7.55 -29.98 -22.19
N ASN A 637 8.09 -29.04 -21.43
CA ASN A 637 7.39 -28.37 -20.33
C ASN A 637 7.34 -26.86 -20.60
N ARG A 638 6.39 -26.16 -19.98
CA ARG A 638 6.19 -24.71 -20.21
C ARG A 638 7.40 -23.83 -19.85
N PHE A 639 8.33 -24.33 -19.03
CA PHE A 639 9.47 -23.58 -18.50
C PHE A 639 10.80 -23.90 -19.20
N GLY A 640 10.82 -24.82 -20.17
CA GLY A 640 12.06 -25.28 -20.81
C GLY A 640 13.06 -25.97 -19.88
N ILE A 641 12.64 -26.40 -18.69
CA ILE A 641 13.53 -26.98 -17.68
C ILE A 641 13.91 -28.40 -18.11
N LYS A 642 15.21 -28.66 -18.23
CA LYS A 642 15.71 -30.01 -18.49
C LYS A 642 15.49 -30.93 -17.27
N PRO A 643 15.17 -32.22 -17.47
CA PRO A 643 15.06 -33.17 -16.37
C PRO A 643 16.41 -33.29 -15.63
N GLY A 644 16.33 -33.54 -14.33
CA GLY A 644 17.52 -33.84 -13.54
C GLY A 644 18.22 -35.12 -14.02
N TYR A 645 19.52 -35.23 -13.81
CA TYR A 645 20.33 -36.36 -14.29
C TYR A 645 19.88 -37.75 -13.80
N ARG A 646 19.13 -37.81 -12.69
CA ARG A 646 18.58 -39.04 -12.12
C ARG A 646 17.21 -39.41 -12.69
N TRP A 647 16.66 -38.62 -13.61
CA TRP A 647 15.41 -38.98 -14.25
C TRP A 647 15.60 -40.24 -15.09
N ASP A 648 14.62 -41.14 -15.02
CA ASP A 648 14.67 -42.47 -15.64
C ASP A 648 14.11 -42.51 -17.06
N GLY A 649 13.69 -41.36 -17.59
CA GLY A 649 13.14 -41.23 -18.93
C GLY A 649 11.66 -41.61 -19.07
N VAL A 650 10.98 -41.97 -17.98
CA VAL A 650 9.56 -42.36 -18.01
C VAL A 650 8.69 -41.15 -17.65
N ASP A 651 7.80 -40.77 -18.57
CA ASP A 651 6.80 -39.72 -18.32
C ASP A 651 5.73 -40.22 -17.34
N ARG A 652 5.61 -39.51 -16.20
CA ARG A 652 4.62 -39.78 -15.13
C ARG A 652 3.66 -38.61 -14.93
N GLY A 653 3.56 -37.70 -15.90
CA GLY A 653 2.64 -36.57 -15.84
C GLY A 653 1.17 -37.01 -15.90
N ASN A 654 0.30 -36.22 -15.28
CA ASN A 654 -1.17 -36.36 -15.40
C ASN A 654 -1.73 -35.88 -16.76
N GLY A 655 -0.86 -35.63 -17.75
CA GLY A 655 -1.22 -35.08 -19.06
C GLY A 655 -1.51 -33.57 -19.09
N PHE A 656 -1.41 -32.85 -17.97
CA PHE A 656 -1.73 -31.41 -17.89
C PHE A 656 -0.90 -30.57 -18.85
N GLU A 657 0.44 -30.73 -18.87
CA GLU A 657 1.33 -29.94 -19.73
C GLU A 657 1.00 -30.13 -21.21
N LYS A 658 0.72 -31.37 -21.64
CA LYS A 658 0.29 -31.67 -23.00
C LYS A 658 -1.02 -30.94 -23.36
N LYS A 659 -2.01 -30.98 -22.47
CA LYS A 659 -3.30 -30.29 -22.68
C LYS A 659 -3.12 -28.78 -22.71
N LEU A 660 -2.25 -28.22 -21.86
CA LEU A 660 -1.93 -26.80 -21.84
C LEU A 660 -1.37 -26.34 -23.20
N PHE A 661 -0.40 -27.07 -23.76
CA PHE A 661 0.16 -26.75 -25.08
C PHE A 661 -0.88 -26.84 -26.21
N GLN A 662 -1.77 -27.85 -26.17
CA GLN A 662 -2.87 -27.97 -27.12
C GLN A 662 -3.80 -26.75 -27.04
N THR A 663 -4.21 -26.34 -25.85
CA THR A 663 -5.07 -25.17 -25.65
C THR A 663 -4.40 -23.86 -26.08
N LEU A 664 -3.10 -23.70 -25.83
CA LEU A 664 -2.33 -22.54 -26.30
C LEU A 664 -2.28 -22.47 -27.82
N ASN A 665 -2.03 -23.61 -28.48
CA ASN A 665 -2.01 -23.69 -29.94
C ASN A 665 -3.40 -23.46 -30.54
N GLU A 666 -4.46 -24.02 -29.96
CA GLU A 666 -5.83 -23.77 -30.36
C GLU A 666 -6.21 -22.29 -30.26
N ARG A 667 -5.78 -21.61 -29.18
CA ARG A 667 -6.02 -20.17 -29.01
C ARG A 667 -5.31 -19.36 -30.08
N ARG A 668 -4.03 -19.65 -30.37
CA ARG A 668 -3.28 -18.96 -31.45
C ARG A 668 -3.91 -19.21 -32.81
N ARG A 669 -4.27 -20.47 -33.11
CA ARG A 669 -4.95 -20.85 -34.36
C ARG A 669 -6.27 -20.08 -34.52
N ARG A 670 -7.12 -20.08 -33.49
CA ARG A 670 -8.41 -19.37 -33.53
C ARG A 670 -8.23 -17.85 -33.68
N GLY A 671 -7.21 -17.27 -33.04
CA GLY A 671 -6.89 -15.85 -33.22
C GLY A 671 -6.50 -15.52 -34.66
N GLN A 672 -5.68 -16.37 -35.29
CA GLN A 672 -5.29 -16.20 -36.69
C GLN A 672 -6.45 -16.46 -37.66
N GLU A 673 -7.29 -17.46 -37.39
CA GLU A 673 -8.51 -17.71 -38.16
C GLU A 673 -9.50 -16.55 -38.07
N SER A 674 -9.71 -16.00 -36.87
CA SER A 674 -10.55 -14.82 -36.66
C SER A 674 -10.01 -13.62 -37.41
N TYR A 675 -8.70 -13.41 -37.43
CA TYR A 675 -8.08 -12.34 -38.20
C TYR A 675 -8.29 -12.56 -39.70
N ASN A 676 -7.96 -13.74 -40.23
CA ASN A 676 -8.14 -14.07 -41.64
C ASN A 676 -9.61 -13.93 -42.08
N TRP A 677 -10.57 -14.35 -41.25
CA TRP A 677 -12.00 -14.22 -41.53
C TRP A 677 -12.47 -12.76 -41.50
N SER A 678 -11.88 -11.93 -40.64
CA SER A 678 -12.20 -10.50 -40.57
C SER A 678 -11.70 -9.69 -41.76
N VAL A 679 -10.71 -10.21 -42.52
CA VAL A 679 -10.10 -9.53 -43.67
C VAL A 679 -10.49 -10.17 -45.01
N ASP A 680 -11.37 -11.17 -45.03
CA ASP A 680 -11.73 -11.92 -46.26
C ASP A 680 -12.68 -11.13 -47.19
N ASP A 681 -13.37 -10.11 -46.66
CA ASP A 681 -14.34 -9.26 -47.38
C ASP A 681 -13.91 -7.76 -47.41
N MET A 682 -12.64 -7.48 -47.07
CA MET A 682 -11.95 -6.20 -47.32
C MET A 682 -10.97 -6.36 -48.48
#